data_AF-E9HJQ1-F1
#
_entry.id   AF-E9HJQ1-F1
#
_cell.length_a   1.000
_cell.length_b   1.000
_cell.length_c   1.000
_cell.angle_alpha   90.00
_cell.angle_beta   90.00
_cell.angle_gamma   90.00
#
_symmetry.space_group_name_H-M   'P 1'
#
loop_
_entity.id
_entity.type
_entity.pdbx_description
1 polymer ?
#
loop_
_entity_poly.entity_id
_entity_poly.type
_entity_poly.pdbx_seq_one_letter_code
_entity_poly.pdbx_strand_id
1 'polypeptide(L)'
;MPASSYQSGTNITKRQGRSDINSQTALLSNFSLATNQVLADSTSKPPFREGIEYRYEWEASMESDSGVNNQVATSTWLRGQLYVITKVEDTKWRSLLKIKNVSLAIKHGEKSSPTGNAFIELTELNEQLSKPFHLLYSGSKVCFQNQSGKVEGAAFPDDKEPLWSTNFKRAIASILQVDLSGINNYIYSDKELSLYGKCEVNYYSSPMGENQHSVTKHRDLDSCPELPLGRWRTFIDMPSCPGGGQQTVAGLTSTAAYVVAINRGYPELLKIESSGVVWLDPFGVDKSSMKSKTNVTLHLEKTRRSTESITPAKLAFKDHLKFVFQREEKTLDLKAAQNLMLHPESLIYGQENLRRRSQLDLINAVEFLSAESYTSEQRISMDVLPLSAISYQLGSLDYANAKALYKELAIAPKNEKLHSARNIFLDLILHSGSNVGVILIRDLILEGSLDVWSAARLVAYAGIYVKEPSEKLLLEFQQITEAKISGEGDQLNVFKNAAILAVASLVGKTCSAPRVCRTVKIDEWQKKYYGIIASSSNSFADRALYVHALQNVGYGHTLDSMLEMAIKRAPLDDESANDLRVYIIKGLAPYKTQAKVWNILVRLLRDVKDNFRVRIAAAQVILDEHVTTEMLQLMQQLLSSENNSQVRHYVISAIKTIANNHNPCNTHV
;
A
#
# COMPACT_ATOMS: atom_id res chain seq x y z
N MET A 1 22.92 -26.48 -48.15
CA MET A 1 24.13 -26.83 -48.93
C MET A 1 25.19 -25.77 -48.65
N PRO A 2 26.47 -26.13 -48.41
CA PRO A 2 26.98 -26.94 -47.29
C PRO A 2 28.15 -26.23 -46.53
N ALA A 3 28.34 -26.48 -45.22
CA ALA A 3 29.39 -27.31 -44.55
C ALA A 3 30.86 -26.90 -44.85
N SER A 4 31.76 -26.64 -43.89
CA SER A 4 32.45 -27.62 -43.01
C SER A 4 33.55 -26.85 -42.22
N SER A 5 33.63 -26.91 -40.89
CA SER A 5 34.53 -27.72 -40.03
C SER A 5 36.03 -27.78 -40.42
N TYR A 6 36.94 -27.45 -39.49
CA TYR A 6 38.15 -28.27 -39.21
C TYR A 6 38.72 -27.99 -37.81
N GLN A 7 39.02 -29.08 -37.10
CA GLN A 7 39.66 -29.19 -35.77
C GLN A 7 41.14 -29.58 -35.89
N SER A 8 41.87 -29.37 -34.77
CA SER A 8 43.04 -30.11 -34.26
C SER A 8 44.39 -29.94 -35.00
N GLY A 9 45.58 -29.95 -34.36
CA GLY A 9 45.98 -30.16 -32.96
C GLY A 9 47.50 -30.41 -32.88
N THR A 10 48.09 -30.23 -31.68
CA THR A 10 49.33 -30.86 -31.12
C THR A 10 50.68 -30.62 -31.85
N ASN A 11 51.88 -30.58 -31.25
CA ASN A 11 52.47 -30.70 -29.90
C ASN A 11 53.97 -30.28 -30.08
N ILE A 12 54.69 -30.13 -28.96
CA ILE A 12 56.09 -30.56 -28.71
C ILE A 12 56.99 -29.49 -28.06
N THR A 13 57.52 -29.93 -26.93
CA THR A 13 58.47 -29.47 -25.92
C THR A 13 59.86 -28.97 -26.37
N LYS A 14 60.48 -28.08 -25.57
CA LYS A 14 61.82 -28.30 -24.97
C LYS A 14 62.20 -27.25 -23.89
N ARG A 15 62.82 -27.74 -22.80
CA ARG A 15 63.62 -27.04 -21.76
C ARG A 15 64.75 -26.21 -22.43
N GLN A 16 65.40 -25.19 -21.86
CA GLN A 16 66.02 -25.02 -20.55
C GLN A 16 66.65 -23.61 -20.50
N GLY A 17 66.58 -22.87 -19.38
CA GLY A 17 67.31 -21.61 -19.21
C GLY A 17 66.96 -20.93 -17.89
N ARG A 18 67.86 -21.02 -16.90
CA ARG A 18 67.72 -20.49 -15.54
C ARG A 18 68.81 -19.46 -15.32
N SER A 19 68.45 -18.21 -15.00
CA SER A 19 69.06 -17.36 -13.95
C SER A 19 68.60 -15.90 -14.11
N ASP A 20 68.37 -15.26 -12.97
CA ASP A 20 68.34 -13.81 -12.75
C ASP A 20 67.08 -12.99 -13.08
N ILE A 21 65.90 -13.40 -12.58
CA ILE A 21 64.71 -12.51 -12.44
C ILE A 21 63.94 -12.81 -11.12
N ASN A 22 64.64 -12.88 -9.98
CA ASN A 22 63.99 -13.18 -8.69
C ASN A 22 64.08 -12.08 -7.63
N SER A 23 64.64 -10.91 -7.93
CA SER A 23 64.67 -9.79 -6.96
C SER A 23 63.74 -8.61 -7.28
N GLN A 24 63.31 -8.42 -8.53
CA GLN A 24 62.39 -7.32 -8.91
C GLN A 24 60.90 -7.72 -8.88
N THR A 25 60.58 -8.98 -9.12
CA THR A 25 59.20 -9.51 -9.12
C THR A 25 58.62 -9.62 -7.69
N ALA A 26 59.45 -9.86 -6.68
CA ALA A 26 59.03 -9.94 -5.28
C ALA A 26 58.68 -8.56 -4.68
N LEU A 27 59.32 -7.49 -5.15
CA LEU A 27 59.01 -6.11 -4.73
C LEU A 27 57.70 -5.61 -5.35
N LEU A 28 57.42 -5.95 -6.61
CA LEU A 28 56.17 -5.58 -7.29
C LEU A 28 54.96 -6.42 -6.83
N SER A 29 55.15 -7.71 -6.49
CA SER A 29 54.08 -8.54 -5.93
C SER A 29 53.74 -8.16 -4.48
N ASN A 30 54.74 -7.77 -3.68
CA ASN A 30 54.50 -7.32 -2.31
C ASN A 30 53.87 -5.92 -2.25
N PHE A 31 54.14 -5.05 -3.22
CA PHE A 31 53.43 -3.77 -3.34
C PHE A 31 51.96 -3.93 -3.74
N SER A 32 51.63 -4.86 -4.65
CA SER A 32 50.23 -5.11 -5.06
C SER A 32 49.41 -5.88 -4.02
N LEU A 33 50.04 -6.75 -3.23
CA LEU A 33 49.41 -7.40 -2.08
C LEU A 33 49.18 -6.41 -0.93
N ALA A 34 50.14 -5.53 -0.63
CA ALA A 34 50.01 -4.54 0.44
C ALA A 34 48.96 -3.46 0.12
N THR A 35 48.86 -2.98 -1.14
CA THR A 35 47.81 -2.02 -1.52
C THR A 35 46.41 -2.65 -1.48
N ASN A 36 46.25 -3.89 -1.94
CA ASN A 36 44.98 -4.62 -1.83
C ASN A 36 44.58 -4.92 -0.38
N GLN A 37 45.54 -5.19 0.51
CA GLN A 37 45.27 -5.48 1.92
C GLN A 37 44.94 -4.22 2.74
N VAL A 38 45.61 -3.09 2.48
CA VAL A 38 45.28 -1.78 3.08
C VAL A 38 43.93 -1.25 2.57
N LEU A 39 43.57 -1.53 1.33
CA LEU A 39 42.25 -1.20 0.77
C LEU A 39 41.15 -2.13 1.32
N ALA A 40 41.40 -3.43 1.51
CA ALA A 40 40.44 -4.36 2.12
C ALA A 40 40.14 -4.02 3.60
N ASP A 41 41.13 -3.53 4.36
CA ASP A 41 40.92 -3.07 5.75
C ASP A 41 40.20 -1.71 5.85
N SER A 42 40.13 -0.96 4.76
CA SER A 42 39.48 0.36 4.73
C SER A 42 37.96 0.29 4.60
N THR A 43 37.43 -0.81 4.05
CA THR A 43 36.01 -0.96 3.71
C THR A 43 35.15 -1.54 4.85
N SER A 44 35.79 -1.95 5.95
CA SER A 44 35.15 -2.41 7.21
C SER A 44 34.91 -1.29 8.23
N LYS A 45 35.20 -0.04 7.87
CA LYS A 45 35.06 1.14 8.74
C LYS A 45 33.86 2.01 8.32
N PRO A 46 33.27 2.78 9.24
CA PRO A 46 32.17 3.68 8.90
C PRO A 46 32.65 4.83 8.01
N PRO A 47 31.71 5.49 7.30
CA PRO A 47 32.00 6.67 6.49
C PRO A 47 32.40 7.92 7.29
N PHE A 48 32.44 7.83 8.62
CA PHE A 48 32.68 8.95 9.53
C PHE A 48 33.75 8.60 10.56
N ARG A 49 34.82 9.39 10.59
CA ARG A 49 35.92 9.20 11.54
C ARG A 49 35.55 9.64 12.95
N GLU A 50 36.12 8.95 13.93
CA GLU A 50 35.96 9.30 15.34
C GLU A 50 36.52 10.69 15.64
N GLY A 51 35.78 11.47 16.44
CA GLY A 51 36.20 12.80 16.89
C GLY A 51 36.22 13.87 15.80
N ILE A 52 35.73 13.56 14.59
CA ILE A 52 35.55 14.51 13.50
C ILE A 52 34.07 14.83 13.35
N GLU A 53 33.76 16.12 13.29
CA GLU A 53 32.45 16.62 12.88
C GLU A 53 32.46 16.86 11.37
N TYR A 54 31.50 16.25 10.68
CA TYR A 54 31.22 16.45 9.27
C TYR A 54 30.01 17.36 9.13
N ARG A 55 30.14 18.45 8.35
CA ARG A 55 29.04 19.34 8.02
C ARG A 55 28.68 19.19 6.55
N TYR A 56 27.46 18.75 6.29
CA TYR A 56 26.86 18.68 4.96
C TYR A 56 25.87 19.83 4.78
N GLU A 57 25.88 20.43 3.60
CA GLU A 57 24.72 21.15 3.08
C GLU A 57 23.84 20.15 2.34
N TRP A 58 22.53 20.25 2.53
CA TRP A 58 21.59 19.37 1.86
C TRP A 58 20.41 20.14 1.28
N GLU A 59 19.92 19.64 0.16
CA GLU A 59 18.72 20.12 -0.52
C GLU A 59 17.87 18.90 -0.90
N ALA A 60 16.56 18.99 -0.68
CA ALA A 60 15.59 17.99 -1.07
C ALA A 60 14.46 18.64 -1.84
N SER A 61 14.03 18.01 -2.93
CA SER A 61 12.84 18.40 -3.68
C SER A 61 11.88 17.23 -3.81
N MET A 62 10.59 17.52 -3.73
CA MET A 62 9.51 16.63 -4.16
C MET A 62 8.71 17.37 -5.22
N GLU A 63 8.66 16.81 -6.42
CA GLU A 63 8.03 17.38 -7.61
C GLU A 63 6.93 16.44 -8.09
N SER A 64 5.74 16.99 -8.37
CA SER A 64 4.62 16.25 -8.92
C SER A 64 4.12 16.90 -10.21
N ASP A 65 3.96 16.08 -11.25
CA ASP A 65 3.51 16.49 -12.58
C ASP A 65 2.68 15.40 -13.29
N SER A 66 2.14 15.74 -14.46
CA SER A 66 1.28 14.86 -15.27
C SER A 66 2.04 13.87 -16.17
N GLY A 67 3.31 13.57 -15.88
CA GLY A 67 4.12 12.51 -16.49
C GLY A 67 4.59 12.74 -17.94
N VAL A 68 3.77 13.38 -18.78
CA VAL A 68 3.99 13.55 -20.22
C VAL A 68 4.44 14.98 -20.54
N ASN A 69 5.71 15.16 -20.91
CA ASN A 69 6.31 16.39 -21.46
C ASN A 69 5.88 17.72 -20.79
N ASN A 70 5.59 17.68 -19.49
CA ASN A 70 5.10 18.87 -18.81
C ASN A 70 6.28 19.64 -18.22
N GLN A 71 6.43 20.90 -18.64
CA GLN A 71 7.43 21.82 -18.08
C GLN A 71 6.98 22.39 -16.74
N VAL A 72 5.68 22.26 -16.43
CA VAL A 72 5.07 22.73 -15.18
C VAL A 72 4.97 21.60 -14.17
N ALA A 73 5.39 21.87 -12.94
CA ALA A 73 5.22 21.00 -11.80
C ALA A 73 4.85 21.80 -10.55
N THR A 74 4.19 21.15 -9.60
CA THR A 74 4.13 21.64 -8.22
C THR A 74 5.26 20.97 -7.46
N SER A 75 6.06 21.77 -6.77
CA SER A 75 7.27 21.31 -6.09
C SER A 75 7.39 21.88 -4.69
N THR A 76 7.83 21.02 -3.77
CA THR A 76 8.20 21.39 -2.41
C THR A 76 9.69 21.18 -2.23
N TRP A 77 10.38 22.19 -1.73
CA TRP A 77 11.83 22.21 -1.57
C TRP A 77 12.17 22.44 -0.11
N LEU A 78 13.13 21.66 0.39
CA LEU A 78 13.72 21.83 1.69
C LEU A 78 15.22 21.96 1.53
N ARG A 79 15.84 22.83 2.30
CA ARG A 79 17.31 22.90 2.40
C ARG A 79 17.73 23.12 3.84
N GLY A 80 18.93 22.68 4.17
CA GLY A 80 19.51 22.94 5.47
C GLY A 80 20.90 22.36 5.62
N GLN A 81 21.30 22.18 6.88
CA GLN A 81 22.61 21.65 7.24
C GLN A 81 22.45 20.36 8.05
N LEU A 82 23.30 19.39 7.78
CA LEU A 82 23.40 18.14 8.53
C LEU A 82 24.79 18.04 9.15
N TYR A 83 24.82 17.85 10.48
CA TYR A 83 26.04 17.66 11.25
C TYR A 83 26.12 16.20 11.68
N VAL A 84 27.26 15.55 11.47
CA VAL A 84 27.50 14.15 11.85
C VAL A 84 28.77 14.08 12.67
N ILE A 85 28.68 13.50 13.87
CA ILE A 85 29.82 13.29 14.79
C ILE A 85 29.83 11.83 15.20
N THR A 86 30.99 11.15 15.07
CA THR A 86 31.09 9.72 15.38
C THR A 86 32.03 9.45 16.55
N LYS A 87 31.69 8.44 17.35
CA LYS A 87 32.48 7.90 18.47
C LYS A 87 32.45 6.37 18.45
N VAL A 88 33.53 5.74 18.86
CA VAL A 88 33.63 4.27 18.94
C VAL A 88 33.27 3.80 20.35
N GLU A 89 32.31 2.89 20.48
CA GLU A 89 31.93 2.25 21.75
C GLU A 89 31.78 0.74 21.51
N ASP A 90 32.51 -0.10 22.28
CA ASP A 90 32.41 -1.57 22.26
C ASP A 90 32.38 -2.19 20.85
N THR A 91 33.34 -1.83 19.99
CA THR A 91 33.48 -2.28 18.58
C THR A 91 32.40 -1.82 17.59
N LYS A 92 31.45 -0.97 18.03
CA LYS A 92 30.44 -0.36 17.16
C LYS A 92 30.68 1.14 17.04
N TRP A 93 30.34 1.69 15.88
CA TRP A 93 30.50 3.12 15.60
C TRP A 93 29.18 3.83 15.80
N ARG A 94 29.15 4.75 16.75
CA ARG A 94 27.96 5.52 17.09
C ARG A 94 28.08 6.90 16.50
N SER A 95 27.13 7.26 15.64
CA SER A 95 27.05 8.60 15.04
C SER A 95 25.90 9.38 15.66
N LEU A 96 26.17 10.61 16.08
CA LEU A 96 25.19 11.62 16.46
C LEU A 96 24.94 12.52 15.25
N LEU A 97 23.67 12.70 14.90
CA LEU A 97 23.23 13.51 13.77
C LEU A 97 22.36 14.67 14.27
N LYS A 98 22.57 15.86 13.69
CA LYS A 98 21.78 17.06 13.95
C LYS A 98 21.45 17.77 12.64
N ILE A 99 20.18 18.05 12.40
CA ILE A 99 19.72 18.87 11.28
C ILE A 99 19.58 20.30 11.80
N LYS A 100 19.99 21.31 11.03
CA LYS A 100 19.84 22.73 11.41
C LYS A 100 19.52 23.60 10.22
N ASN A 101 19.03 24.80 10.49
CA ASN A 101 18.80 25.87 9.50
C ASN A 101 17.93 25.38 8.34
N VAL A 102 16.82 24.71 8.68
CA VAL A 102 15.90 24.17 7.69
C VAL A 102 15.02 25.29 7.17
N SER A 103 14.98 25.43 5.85
CA SER A 103 14.07 26.37 5.17
C SER A 103 13.27 25.64 4.10
N LEU A 104 12.05 26.11 3.87
CA LEU A 104 11.04 25.53 2.99
C LEU A 104 10.72 26.50 1.86
N ALA A 105 10.60 26.01 0.64
CA ALA A 105 9.99 26.75 -0.47
C ALA A 105 8.95 25.87 -1.16
N ILE A 106 7.85 26.48 -1.60
CA ILE A 106 6.84 25.83 -2.44
C ILE A 106 6.78 26.62 -3.74
N LYS A 107 6.79 25.90 -4.87
CA LYS A 107 6.74 26.52 -6.19
C LYS A 107 5.79 25.74 -7.09
N HIS A 108 4.93 26.48 -7.79
CA HIS A 108 4.15 25.99 -8.90
C HIS A 108 4.58 26.71 -10.18
N GLY A 109 4.97 25.97 -11.22
CA GLY A 109 5.47 26.55 -12.46
C GLY A 109 6.59 25.71 -13.05
N GLU A 110 7.51 26.36 -13.77
CA GLU A 110 8.64 25.69 -14.41
C GLU A 110 9.52 24.88 -13.44
N LYS A 111 9.95 23.71 -13.90
CA LYS A 111 10.86 22.78 -13.21
C LYS A 111 12.27 23.36 -13.06
N SER A 112 12.41 24.27 -12.11
CA SER A 112 13.69 24.85 -11.71
C SER A 112 13.72 25.11 -10.21
N SER A 113 14.92 25.06 -9.62
CA SER A 113 15.10 25.33 -8.19
C SER A 113 14.58 26.74 -7.85
N PRO A 114 13.90 26.93 -6.71
CA PRO A 114 13.46 28.23 -6.25
C PRO A 114 14.64 29.19 -6.04
N THR A 115 14.42 30.48 -6.27
CA THR A 115 15.42 31.49 -5.92
C THR A 115 15.59 31.55 -4.39
N GLY A 116 16.77 31.99 -3.93
CA GLY A 116 17.10 31.98 -2.49
C GLY A 116 16.11 32.72 -1.59
N ASN A 117 15.43 33.74 -2.12
CA ASN A 117 14.44 34.55 -1.41
C ASN A 117 13.06 33.86 -1.25
N ALA A 118 12.82 32.76 -1.98
CA ALA A 118 11.57 32.00 -1.89
C ALA A 118 11.53 31.05 -0.68
N PHE A 119 12.66 30.85 -0.01
CA PHE A 119 12.78 29.97 1.14
C PHE A 119 12.38 30.70 2.43
N ILE A 120 11.45 30.09 3.16
CA ILE A 120 10.91 30.58 4.42
C ILE A 120 11.40 29.66 5.54
N GLU A 121 11.88 30.24 6.63
CA GLU A 121 12.18 29.49 7.84
C GLU A 121 10.90 29.27 8.64
N LEU A 122 10.63 28.02 8.99
CA LEU A 122 9.51 27.65 9.85
C LEU A 122 10.07 27.24 11.21
N THR A 123 9.65 27.95 12.26
CA THR A 123 10.13 27.72 13.63
C THR A 123 9.81 26.31 14.11
N GLU A 124 8.58 25.84 13.91
CA GLU A 124 8.14 24.50 14.31
C GLU A 124 8.94 23.40 13.58
N LEU A 125 9.18 23.57 12.28
CA LEU A 125 9.97 22.64 11.48
C LEU A 125 11.40 22.52 12.03
N ASN A 126 12.03 23.67 12.32
CA ASN A 126 13.37 23.71 12.90
C ASN A 126 13.40 23.13 14.31
N GLU A 127 12.39 23.40 15.14
CA GLU A 127 12.31 22.88 16.50
C GLU A 127 12.33 21.35 16.54
N GLN A 128 11.51 20.70 15.70
CA GLN A 128 11.42 19.24 15.69
C GLN A 128 12.61 18.57 14.97
N LEU A 129 12.99 19.07 13.78
CA LEU A 129 14.09 18.47 13.01
C LEU A 129 15.46 18.69 13.66
N SER A 130 15.64 19.76 14.45
CA SER A 130 16.90 20.01 15.15
C SER A 130 17.17 19.09 16.32
N LYS A 131 16.16 18.33 16.78
CA LYS A 131 16.35 17.32 17.82
C LYS A 131 17.32 16.24 17.33
N PRO A 132 18.39 15.95 18.09
CA PRO A 132 19.42 15.00 17.68
C PRO A 132 18.87 13.58 17.56
N PHE A 133 19.45 12.79 16.67
CA PHE A 133 19.20 11.36 16.57
C PHE A 133 20.51 10.60 16.38
N HIS A 134 20.49 9.29 16.69
CA HIS A 134 21.69 8.47 16.68
C HIS A 134 21.58 7.32 15.69
N LEU A 135 22.70 7.00 15.04
CA LEU A 135 22.86 5.81 14.23
C LEU A 135 23.98 4.93 14.79
N LEU A 136 23.79 3.63 14.67
CA LEU A 136 24.77 2.63 15.05
C LEU A 136 25.25 1.92 13.79
N TYR A 137 26.54 1.98 13.51
CA TYR A 137 27.14 1.36 12.33
C TYR A 137 27.91 0.09 12.71
N SER A 138 27.90 -0.88 11.79
CA SER A 138 28.77 -2.06 11.74
C SER A 138 29.51 -2.01 10.40
N GLY A 139 30.72 -1.46 10.43
CA GLY A 139 31.43 -1.03 9.24
C GLY A 139 30.72 0.14 8.57
N SER A 140 30.51 0.07 7.25
CA SER A 140 29.82 1.11 6.48
C SER A 140 28.28 1.02 6.56
N LYS A 141 27.74 -0.08 7.08
CA LYS A 141 26.30 -0.33 7.20
C LYS A 141 25.74 0.11 8.54
N VAL A 142 24.49 0.56 8.57
CA VAL A 142 23.72 0.70 9.81
C VAL A 142 23.40 -0.70 10.36
N CYS A 143 23.60 -0.91 11.67
CA CYS A 143 23.40 -2.19 12.37
C CYS A 143 21.92 -2.62 12.35
N PHE A 144 21.64 -3.91 12.13
CA PHE A 144 20.30 -4.47 12.34
C PHE A 144 20.33 -5.90 12.91
N GLN A 145 19.59 -6.16 13.99
CA GLN A 145 19.23 -7.50 14.48
C GLN A 145 17.84 -7.55 15.12
N ASN A 146 16.95 -8.43 14.64
CA ASN A 146 16.00 -9.22 15.46
C ASN A 146 15.57 -10.50 14.68
N GLN A 147 15.12 -11.60 15.30
CA GLN A 147 13.81 -11.75 15.95
C GLN A 147 13.83 -12.16 17.45
N SER A 148 14.97 -12.28 18.13
CA SER A 148 14.96 -12.58 19.59
C SER A 148 16.22 -12.17 20.37
N GLY A 149 17.03 -11.23 19.88
CA GLY A 149 18.25 -10.77 20.59
C GLY A 149 18.71 -9.33 20.24
N LYS A 150 17.73 -8.46 20.01
CA LYS A 150 17.69 -7.08 19.50
C LYS A 150 18.93 -6.15 19.63
N VAL A 151 19.32 -5.53 18.50
CA VAL A 151 19.76 -4.11 18.36
C VAL A 151 19.27 -3.58 17.00
N GLU A 152 18.52 -2.47 16.96
CA GLU A 152 18.04 -1.85 15.71
C GLU A 152 18.68 -0.46 15.55
N GLY A 153 19.39 -0.23 14.43
CA GLY A 153 20.49 0.74 14.31
C GLY A 153 20.17 2.23 14.31
N ALA A 154 18.97 2.64 14.74
CA ALA A 154 18.65 4.03 15.02
C ALA A 154 18.12 4.20 16.45
N ALA A 155 18.32 5.39 17.00
CA ALA A 155 17.66 5.83 18.22
C ALA A 155 17.15 7.26 18.03
N PHE A 156 15.83 7.42 18.18
CA PHE A 156 15.14 8.72 18.23
C PHE A 156 14.80 9.01 19.70
N PRO A 157 15.64 9.77 20.44
CA PRO A 157 15.58 9.81 21.91
C PRO A 157 14.33 10.47 22.49
N ASP A 158 13.66 11.31 21.71
CA ASP A 158 12.49 12.06 22.16
C ASP A 158 11.21 11.33 21.77
N ASP A 159 10.65 10.58 22.72
CA ASP A 159 9.38 9.86 22.56
C ASP A 159 8.18 10.78 22.26
N LYS A 160 8.31 12.11 22.47
CA LYS A 160 7.27 13.10 22.17
C LYS A 160 7.43 13.74 20.79
N GLU A 161 8.47 13.39 20.05
CA GLU A 161 8.69 13.92 18.71
C GLU A 161 7.60 13.42 17.75
N PRO A 162 7.00 14.30 16.92
CA PRO A 162 5.95 13.89 16.01
C PRO A 162 6.49 12.91 14.96
N LEU A 163 5.63 11.95 14.57
CA LEU A 163 6.03 10.84 13.71
C LEU A 163 6.58 11.30 12.34
N TRP A 164 6.07 12.40 11.78
CA TRP A 164 6.58 12.95 10.53
C TRP A 164 8.06 13.34 10.64
N SER A 165 8.49 13.86 11.79
CA SER A 165 9.88 14.31 12.01
C SER A 165 10.81 13.10 12.15
N THR A 166 10.39 12.09 12.91
CA THR A 166 11.15 10.82 13.00
C THR A 166 11.23 10.10 11.65
N ASN A 167 10.17 10.10 10.84
CA ASN A 167 10.19 9.55 9.48
C ASN A 167 11.13 10.33 8.54
N PHE A 168 11.18 11.66 8.67
CA PHE A 168 12.16 12.47 7.95
C PHE A 168 13.60 12.06 8.31
N LYS A 169 13.89 11.88 9.61
CA LYS A 169 15.20 11.42 10.09
C LYS A 169 15.51 9.99 9.64
N ARG A 170 14.52 9.09 9.60
CA ARG A 170 14.64 7.74 8.99
C ARG A 170 15.03 7.81 7.51
N ALA A 171 14.49 8.77 6.76
CA ALA A 171 14.85 8.96 5.35
C ALA A 171 16.32 9.39 5.19
N ILE A 172 16.77 10.39 5.96
CA ILE A 172 18.19 10.81 5.98
C ILE A 172 19.09 9.63 6.39
N ALA A 173 18.75 8.89 7.44
CA ALA A 173 19.49 7.71 7.86
C ALA A 173 19.58 6.63 6.77
N SER A 174 18.49 6.42 6.02
CA SER A 174 18.44 5.46 4.90
C SER A 174 19.28 5.90 3.69
N ILE A 175 19.48 7.21 3.50
CA ILE A 175 20.37 7.77 2.48
C ILE A 175 21.83 7.61 2.90
N LEU A 176 22.15 7.78 4.18
CA LEU A 176 23.51 7.58 4.70
C LEU A 176 23.94 6.12 4.82
N GLN A 177 23.01 5.17 4.67
CA GLN A 177 23.30 3.74 4.66
C GLN A 177 23.80 3.30 3.28
N VAL A 178 25.09 2.98 3.22
CA VAL A 178 25.79 2.52 2.03
C VAL A 178 26.74 1.38 2.40
N ASP A 179 26.68 0.26 1.69
CA ASP A 179 27.69 -0.78 1.81
C ASP A 179 28.91 -0.39 0.99
N LEU A 180 30.07 -0.23 1.62
CA LEU A 180 31.33 0.04 0.93
C LEU A 180 32.28 -1.16 0.95
N SER A 181 31.87 -2.30 1.54
CA SER A 181 32.68 -3.53 1.61
C SER A 181 33.08 -4.04 0.22
N GLY A 182 32.17 -3.88 -0.74
CA GLY A 182 32.35 -4.27 -2.14
C GLY A 182 32.87 -3.17 -3.06
N ILE A 183 33.36 -2.02 -2.57
CA ILE A 183 33.71 -0.87 -3.42
C ILE A 183 34.75 -1.18 -4.50
N ASN A 184 35.58 -2.21 -4.30
CA ASN A 184 36.58 -2.67 -5.27
C ASN A 184 35.99 -3.59 -6.36
N ASN A 185 34.76 -4.08 -6.16
CA ASN A 185 34.02 -4.83 -7.17
C ASN A 185 33.22 -3.85 -8.03
N TYR A 186 33.26 -4.03 -9.36
CA TYR A 186 32.47 -3.22 -10.28
C TYR A 186 30.96 -3.33 -10.00
N ILE A 187 30.50 -4.52 -9.61
CA ILE A 187 29.09 -4.81 -9.31
C ILE A 187 29.03 -5.76 -8.11
N TYR A 188 28.16 -5.46 -7.15
CA TYR A 188 27.85 -6.34 -6.02
C TYR A 188 26.42 -6.10 -5.54
N SER A 189 25.85 -7.05 -4.80
CA SER A 189 24.48 -6.99 -4.30
C SER A 189 24.41 -7.30 -2.82
N ASP A 190 23.41 -6.76 -2.14
CA ASP A 190 23.17 -7.00 -0.72
C ASP A 190 21.68 -6.92 -0.37
N LYS A 191 21.33 -7.29 0.87
CA LYS A 191 20.00 -7.12 1.47
C LYS A 191 20.00 -6.07 2.56
N GLU A 192 19.24 -5.01 2.36
CA GLU A 192 19.28 -3.87 3.27
C GLU A 192 17.90 -3.48 3.81
N LEU A 193 17.86 -3.18 5.11
CA LEU A 193 16.71 -2.50 5.72
C LEU A 193 16.85 -1.00 5.48
N SER A 194 15.84 -0.39 4.88
CA SER A 194 15.78 1.04 4.58
C SER A 194 14.39 1.60 4.91
N LEU A 195 14.13 2.86 4.53
CA LEU A 195 12.81 3.47 4.56
C LEU A 195 11.72 2.60 3.91
N TYR A 196 12.08 1.84 2.88
CA TYR A 196 11.19 0.96 2.13
C TYR A 196 11.00 -0.44 2.75
N GLY A 197 11.61 -0.72 3.90
CA GLY A 197 11.70 -2.08 4.44
C GLY A 197 12.95 -2.81 3.96
N LYS A 198 12.95 -4.14 4.07
CA LYS A 198 14.10 -4.99 3.72
C LYS A 198 14.04 -5.37 2.24
N CYS A 199 14.98 -4.88 1.43
CA CYS A 199 14.95 -5.04 -0.02
C CYS A 199 16.31 -5.52 -0.55
N GLU A 200 16.31 -6.13 -1.73
CA GLU A 200 17.53 -6.37 -2.50
C GLU A 200 18.07 -5.05 -3.03
N VAL A 201 19.38 -4.87 -2.94
CA VAL A 201 20.08 -3.69 -3.46
C VAL A 201 21.26 -4.10 -4.32
N ASN A 202 21.43 -3.39 -5.43
CA ASN A 202 22.55 -3.58 -6.36
C ASN A 202 23.44 -2.34 -6.32
N TYR A 203 24.74 -2.56 -6.21
CA TYR A 203 25.77 -1.55 -6.19
C TYR A 203 26.63 -1.64 -7.44
N TYR A 204 26.95 -0.47 -7.99
CA TYR A 204 27.86 -0.30 -9.12
C TYR A 204 28.96 0.65 -8.67
N SER A 205 30.21 0.21 -8.72
CA SER A 205 31.36 1.03 -8.30
C SER A 205 32.28 1.28 -9.48
N SER A 206 32.73 2.53 -9.64
CA SER A 206 33.75 2.91 -10.61
C SER A 206 34.76 3.90 -10.02
N PRO A 207 36.06 3.74 -10.30
CA PRO A 207 37.06 4.72 -9.88
C PRO A 207 36.90 6.03 -10.66
N MET A 208 36.98 7.17 -9.97
CA MET A 208 36.95 8.53 -10.56
C MET A 208 38.33 9.20 -10.54
N GLY A 209 39.30 8.65 -9.81
CA GLY A 209 40.67 9.15 -9.67
C GLY A 209 41.48 8.22 -8.75
N GLU A 210 42.69 8.61 -8.37
CA GLU A 210 43.59 7.73 -7.58
C GLU A 210 43.00 7.29 -6.23
N ASN A 211 42.18 8.13 -5.58
CA ASN A 211 41.60 7.84 -4.25
C ASN A 211 40.08 8.16 -4.18
N GLN A 212 39.39 8.20 -5.33
CA GLN A 212 37.97 8.51 -5.37
C GLN A 212 37.19 7.49 -6.17
N HIS A 213 36.01 7.15 -5.68
CA HIS A 213 35.08 6.22 -6.31
C HIS A 213 33.71 6.86 -6.46
N SER A 214 33.06 6.59 -7.59
CA SER A 214 31.62 6.75 -7.77
C SER A 214 30.96 5.42 -7.43
N VAL A 215 30.05 5.43 -6.45
CA VAL A 215 29.24 4.28 -6.09
C VAL A 215 27.79 4.60 -6.37
N THR A 216 27.12 3.80 -7.20
CA THR A 216 25.69 3.93 -7.47
C THR A 216 24.96 2.74 -6.88
N LYS A 217 23.95 3.03 -6.05
CA LYS A 217 23.05 2.07 -5.41
C LYS A 217 21.70 2.11 -6.10
N HIS A 218 21.22 0.96 -6.56
CA HIS A 218 19.88 0.76 -7.06
C HIS A 218 19.12 -0.16 -6.09
N ARG A 219 17.92 0.26 -5.66
CA ARG A 219 17.07 -0.55 -4.79
C ARG A 219 15.98 -1.19 -5.64
N ASP A 220 15.90 -2.52 -5.61
CA ASP A 220 14.81 -3.26 -6.23
C ASP A 220 13.59 -3.22 -5.30
N LEU A 221 12.65 -2.32 -5.61
CA LEU A 221 11.47 -2.11 -4.77
C LEU A 221 10.42 -3.23 -4.93
N ASP A 222 10.49 -4.01 -6.00
CA ASP A 222 9.62 -5.17 -6.23
C ASP A 222 10.06 -6.36 -5.36
N SER A 223 11.35 -6.43 -5.03
CA SER A 223 11.90 -7.44 -4.11
C SER A 223 11.52 -7.23 -2.63
N CYS A 224 10.91 -6.10 -2.26
CA CYS A 224 10.60 -5.76 -0.87
C CYS A 224 9.32 -6.48 -0.38
N PRO A 225 9.40 -7.46 0.54
CA PRO A 225 8.22 -8.21 0.99
C PRO A 225 7.27 -7.38 1.87
N GLU A 226 7.75 -6.29 2.47
CA GLU A 226 6.95 -5.44 3.36
C GLU A 226 7.09 -3.95 3.02
N LEU A 227 7.02 -3.61 1.74
CA LEU A 227 7.03 -2.21 1.30
C LEU A 227 5.95 -1.41 2.07
N PRO A 228 6.29 -0.29 2.75
CA PRO A 228 5.34 0.48 3.52
C PRO A 228 4.42 1.26 2.56
N LEU A 229 3.39 0.59 2.06
CA LEU A 229 2.32 1.16 1.25
C LEU A 229 0.99 1.04 2.00
N GLY A 230 0.29 2.16 2.12
CA GLY A 230 -1.13 2.18 2.48
C GLY A 230 -1.94 1.90 1.22
N ARG A 231 -2.71 0.80 1.21
CA ARG A 231 -3.65 0.49 0.14
C ARG A 231 -5.03 0.31 0.74
N TRP A 232 -6.00 1.03 0.21
CA TRP A 232 -7.41 0.92 0.55
C TRP A 232 -8.14 0.46 -0.70
N ARG A 233 -9.06 -0.49 -0.52
CA ARG A 233 -9.91 -0.98 -1.61
C ARG A 233 -11.34 -1.03 -1.12
N THR A 234 -12.25 -0.52 -1.94
CA THR A 234 -13.69 -0.60 -1.70
C THR A 234 -14.16 -2.06 -1.77
N PHE A 235 -13.54 -2.90 -2.59
CA PHE A 235 -13.86 -4.32 -2.73
C PHE A 235 -12.64 -5.19 -2.37
N ILE A 236 -12.89 -6.27 -1.62
CA ILE A 236 -11.86 -7.21 -1.15
C ILE A 236 -11.27 -7.98 -2.36
N ASP A 237 -12.14 -8.38 -3.29
CA ASP A 237 -11.82 -9.25 -4.42
C ASP A 237 -11.91 -8.50 -5.75
N MET A 238 -10.99 -7.57 -6.01
CA MET A 238 -10.72 -7.13 -7.37
C MET A 238 -9.60 -8.04 -7.93
N PRO A 239 -9.94 -8.98 -8.82
CA PRO A 239 -9.01 -9.95 -9.36
C PRO A 239 -7.89 -9.25 -10.12
N SER A 240 -6.65 -9.67 -9.86
CA SER A 240 -5.49 -9.20 -10.63
C SER A 240 -5.51 -9.88 -11.99
N CYS A 241 -5.67 -9.10 -13.06
CA CYS A 241 -5.59 -9.64 -14.41
C CYS A 241 -4.16 -10.16 -14.70
N PRO A 242 -4.03 -11.36 -15.28
CA PRO A 242 -2.72 -11.92 -15.60
C PRO A 242 -2.13 -11.11 -16.77
N GLY A 243 -0.90 -10.61 -16.60
CA GLY A 243 -0.22 -9.76 -17.58
C GLY A 243 0.26 -8.40 -17.07
N GLY A 244 -0.03 -8.03 -15.82
CA GLY A 244 0.60 -6.87 -15.13
C GLY A 244 0.28 -5.47 -15.69
N GLY A 245 -0.36 -5.37 -16.86
CA GLY A 245 -0.64 -4.09 -17.55
C GLY A 245 -1.70 -3.19 -16.92
N GLN A 246 -2.16 -3.48 -15.71
CA GLN A 246 -3.16 -2.69 -14.97
C GLN A 246 -2.72 -2.39 -13.53
N GLN A 247 -1.41 -2.29 -13.26
CA GLN A 247 -0.98 -1.75 -11.98
C GLN A 247 -1.14 -0.23 -11.99
N THR A 248 -2.02 0.29 -11.13
CA THR A 248 -2.20 1.75 -10.94
C THR A 248 -0.89 2.43 -10.53
N VAL A 249 -0.03 1.72 -9.81
CA VAL A 249 1.37 2.13 -9.58
C VAL A 249 2.20 1.37 -10.61
N ALA A 250 2.58 2.04 -11.69
CA ALA A 250 3.24 1.39 -12.83
C ALA A 250 4.74 1.17 -12.62
N GLY A 251 5.37 1.94 -11.71
CA GLY A 251 6.78 1.78 -11.40
C GLY A 251 7.22 2.57 -10.19
N LEU A 252 8.05 1.94 -9.37
CA LEU A 252 8.74 2.55 -8.24
C LEU A 252 10.23 2.39 -8.47
N THR A 253 10.98 3.49 -8.46
CA THR A 253 12.44 3.44 -8.57
C THR A 253 13.07 4.21 -7.44
N SER A 254 14.18 3.71 -6.93
CA SER A 254 15.02 4.40 -5.95
C SER A 254 16.49 4.17 -6.27
N THR A 255 17.20 5.26 -6.51
CA THR A 255 18.64 5.27 -6.77
C THR A 255 19.34 6.24 -5.83
N ALA A 256 20.60 5.94 -5.52
CA ALA A 256 21.48 6.84 -4.80
C ALA A 256 22.91 6.73 -5.35
N ALA A 257 23.50 7.84 -5.74
CA ALA A 257 24.89 7.95 -6.16
C ALA A 257 25.72 8.61 -5.05
N TYR A 258 26.93 8.10 -4.84
CA TYR A 258 27.85 8.53 -3.80
C TYR A 258 29.21 8.81 -4.43
N VAL A 259 29.80 9.96 -4.13
CA VAL A 259 31.22 10.22 -4.39
C VAL A 259 31.97 9.97 -3.09
N VAL A 260 32.83 8.96 -3.09
CA VAL A 260 33.56 8.48 -1.92
C VAL A 260 35.05 8.74 -2.10
N ALA A 261 35.68 9.42 -1.13
CA ALA A 261 37.12 9.54 -1.06
C ALA A 261 37.69 8.55 -0.04
N ILE A 262 38.78 7.87 -0.39
CA ILE A 262 39.49 6.96 0.52
C ILE A 262 40.69 7.71 1.09
N ASN A 263 40.53 8.24 2.32
CA ASN A 263 41.56 9.03 2.99
C ASN A 263 42.18 8.25 4.15
N ARG A 264 43.46 7.86 4.02
CA ARG A 264 44.19 7.08 5.04
C ARG A 264 43.43 5.81 5.48
N GLY A 265 42.81 5.13 4.52
CA GLY A 265 42.02 3.93 4.76
C GLY A 265 40.69 4.17 5.50
N TYR A 266 40.13 5.39 5.44
CA TYR A 266 38.76 5.68 5.84
C TYR A 266 37.96 6.18 4.63
N PRO A 267 36.78 5.62 4.36
CA PRO A 267 35.88 6.17 3.36
C PRO A 267 35.26 7.46 3.89
N GLU A 268 35.21 8.50 3.06
CA GLU A 268 34.53 9.76 3.33
C GLU A 268 33.54 10.05 2.21
N LEU A 269 32.28 10.29 2.58
CA LEU A 269 31.22 10.63 1.62
C LEU A 269 31.32 12.12 1.29
N LEU A 270 31.81 12.45 0.09
CA LEU A 270 31.96 13.83 -0.36
C LEU A 270 30.64 14.40 -0.90
N LYS A 271 29.91 13.59 -1.67
CA LYS A 271 28.65 13.98 -2.30
C LYS A 271 27.70 12.79 -2.32
N ILE A 272 26.43 13.04 -2.06
CA ILE A 272 25.35 12.05 -2.14
C ILE A 272 24.22 12.63 -2.96
N GLU A 273 23.73 11.90 -3.96
CA GLU A 273 22.57 12.26 -4.75
C GLU A 273 21.60 11.09 -4.76
N SER A 274 20.45 11.24 -4.12
CA SER A 274 19.39 10.22 -4.14
C SER A 274 18.21 10.71 -4.95
N SER A 275 17.67 9.84 -5.80
CA SER A 275 16.46 10.08 -6.59
C SER A 275 15.47 8.95 -6.37
N GLY A 276 14.20 9.30 -6.22
CA GLY A 276 13.08 8.37 -6.21
C GLY A 276 12.01 8.80 -7.20
N VAL A 277 11.41 7.86 -7.92
CA VAL A 277 10.29 8.16 -8.82
C VAL A 277 9.16 7.18 -8.57
N VAL A 278 7.96 7.74 -8.42
CA VAL A 278 6.69 7.01 -8.38
C VAL A 278 5.90 7.37 -9.63
N TRP A 279 5.56 6.35 -10.41
CA TRP A 279 4.66 6.47 -11.57
C TRP A 279 3.28 5.93 -11.20
N LEU A 280 2.26 6.74 -11.44
CA LEU A 280 0.86 6.38 -11.27
C LEU A 280 0.17 6.44 -12.63
N ASP A 281 -0.20 5.28 -13.17
CA ASP A 281 -0.81 5.17 -14.50
C ASP A 281 -2.21 4.54 -14.39
N PRO A 282 -3.21 5.28 -13.87
CA PRO A 282 -4.54 4.74 -13.63
C PRO A 282 -5.24 4.22 -14.89
N PHE A 283 -4.88 4.70 -16.08
CA PHE A 283 -5.50 4.29 -17.35
C PHE A 283 -4.55 3.51 -18.28
N GLY A 284 -3.39 3.11 -17.75
CA GLY A 284 -2.30 2.50 -18.50
C GLY A 284 -1.21 3.50 -18.91
N VAL A 285 -0.03 2.95 -19.19
CA VAL A 285 1.15 3.69 -19.67
C VAL A 285 0.76 4.47 -20.94
N ASP A 286 1.23 5.72 -21.06
CA ASP A 286 1.00 6.65 -22.17
C ASP A 286 -0.38 7.32 -22.30
N LYS A 287 -1.36 7.05 -21.42
CA LYS A 287 -2.68 7.74 -21.45
C LYS A 287 -2.75 8.92 -20.50
N SER A 288 -2.76 8.64 -19.21
CA SER A 288 -2.65 9.67 -18.18
C SER A 288 -1.79 9.09 -17.09
N SER A 289 -0.63 9.71 -16.94
CA SER A 289 0.37 9.36 -15.95
C SER A 289 0.46 10.49 -14.96
N MET A 290 0.64 10.18 -13.69
CA MET A 290 1.10 11.14 -12.70
C MET A 290 2.47 10.67 -12.25
N LYS A 291 3.41 11.60 -12.22
CA LYS A 291 4.77 11.34 -11.79
C LYS A 291 5.03 12.13 -10.52
N SER A 292 5.54 11.45 -9.51
CA SER A 292 6.17 12.11 -8.37
C SER A 292 7.65 11.77 -8.34
N LYS A 293 8.50 12.79 -8.42
CA LYS A 293 9.95 12.67 -8.35
C LYS A 293 10.44 13.29 -7.05
N THR A 294 11.24 12.56 -6.29
CA THR A 294 11.93 13.07 -5.12
C THR A 294 13.42 13.09 -5.39
N ASN A 295 14.10 14.20 -5.12
CA ASN A 295 15.55 14.29 -5.16
C ASN A 295 16.08 14.73 -3.80
N VAL A 296 17.22 14.21 -3.39
CA VAL A 296 17.96 14.68 -2.21
C VAL A 296 19.44 14.76 -2.58
N THR A 297 20.06 15.89 -2.35
CA THR A 297 21.49 16.10 -2.53
C THR A 297 22.12 16.44 -1.19
N LEU A 298 23.28 15.86 -0.89
CA LEU A 298 24.12 16.22 0.24
C LEU A 298 25.53 16.49 -0.28
N HIS A 299 26.10 17.63 0.11
CA HIS A 299 27.46 18.01 -0.24
C HIS A 299 28.26 18.27 1.03
N LEU A 300 29.41 17.60 1.18
CA LEU A 300 30.30 17.81 2.31
C LEU A 300 30.93 19.19 2.19
N GLU A 301 30.59 20.10 3.10
CA GLU A 301 31.08 21.47 3.09
C GLU A 301 32.39 21.61 3.87
N LYS A 302 32.47 20.99 5.06
CA LYS A 302 33.69 21.01 5.87
C LYS A 302 33.76 19.84 6.85
N THR A 303 34.99 19.54 7.25
CA THR A 303 35.29 18.67 8.40
C THR A 303 36.09 19.45 9.44
N ARG A 304 35.80 19.23 10.72
CA ARG A 304 36.58 19.82 11.84
C ARG A 304 36.68 18.85 13.00
N ARG A 305 37.66 19.03 13.89
CA ARG A 305 37.67 18.27 15.16
C ARG A 305 36.45 18.65 15.98
N SER A 306 35.74 17.65 16.47
CA SER A 306 34.59 17.84 17.35
C SER A 306 35.07 18.22 18.74
N THR A 307 34.44 19.24 19.31
CA THR A 307 34.52 19.56 20.75
C THR A 307 33.34 18.98 21.53
N GLU A 308 32.38 18.37 20.84
CA GLU A 308 31.16 17.84 21.44
C GLU A 308 31.41 16.45 22.02
N SER A 309 31.13 16.29 23.32
CA SER A 309 31.19 14.99 24.00
C SER A 309 29.89 14.22 23.77
N ILE A 310 29.96 13.11 23.03
CA ILE A 310 28.86 12.13 22.98
C ILE A 310 28.90 11.37 24.31
N THR A 311 28.11 11.86 25.28
CA THR A 311 27.97 11.21 26.59
C THR A 311 27.09 9.96 26.43
N PRO A 312 27.43 8.81 27.03
CA PRO A 312 26.64 7.61 26.92
C PRO A 312 25.39 7.71 27.81
N ALA A 313 24.38 8.46 27.37
CA ALA A 313 23.04 8.14 27.79
C ALA A 313 22.77 6.69 27.34
N LYS A 314 22.19 5.87 28.22
CA LYS A 314 21.68 4.53 27.90
C LYS A 314 20.56 4.67 26.84
N LEU A 315 20.93 4.93 25.59
CA LEU A 315 20.01 5.05 24.48
C LEU A 315 19.68 3.65 23.98
N ALA A 316 18.39 3.38 23.92
CA ALA A 316 17.90 2.13 23.40
C ALA A 316 17.80 2.24 21.87
N PHE A 317 18.74 1.62 21.16
CA PHE A 317 18.71 1.42 19.72
C PHE A 317 17.63 0.38 19.37
N LYS A 318 16.37 0.83 19.42
CA LYS A 318 15.16 0.00 19.23
C LYS A 318 14.39 0.39 17.98
N ASP A 319 14.80 1.44 17.27
CA ASP A 319 14.10 1.97 16.12
C ASP A 319 14.66 1.40 14.82
N HIS A 320 13.74 1.01 13.93
CA HIS A 320 14.05 0.62 12.57
C HIS A 320 13.99 1.81 11.60
N LEU A 321 14.65 1.68 10.45
CA LEU A 321 14.64 2.71 9.40
C LEU A 321 13.38 2.69 8.53
N LYS A 322 12.59 1.61 8.55
CA LYS A 322 11.35 1.51 7.76
C LYS A 322 10.38 2.64 8.11
N PHE A 323 9.75 3.23 7.08
CA PHE A 323 8.73 4.25 7.26
C PHE A 323 7.58 3.72 8.13
N VAL A 324 7.17 4.52 9.10
CA VAL A 324 6.05 4.19 9.99
C VAL A 324 4.90 5.11 9.63
N PHE A 325 3.80 4.55 9.14
CA PHE A 325 2.57 5.31 9.02
C PHE A 325 2.10 5.73 10.40
N GLN A 326 1.47 6.91 10.49
CA GLN A 326 0.71 7.32 11.65
C GLN A 326 -0.54 6.44 11.76
N ARG A 327 -0.33 5.15 12.03
CA ARG A 327 -1.39 4.27 12.48
C ARG A 327 -1.68 4.72 13.89
N GLU A 328 -2.91 5.14 14.07
CA GLU A 328 -3.45 5.66 15.31
C GLU A 328 -2.97 4.83 16.51
N GLU A 329 -2.77 5.56 17.60
CA GLU A 329 -2.20 5.11 18.87
C GLU A 329 -2.78 3.78 19.38
N LYS A 330 -2.21 3.26 20.46
CA LYS A 330 -2.80 2.13 21.21
C LYS A 330 -4.30 2.33 21.53
N THR A 331 -4.81 3.57 21.45
CA THR A 331 -6.22 3.97 21.59
C THR A 331 -6.70 4.72 20.35
N LEU A 332 -7.14 3.97 19.33
CA LEU A 332 -7.86 4.47 18.15
C LEU A 332 -9.07 5.33 18.56
N ASP A 333 -9.15 6.61 18.18
CA ASP A 333 -10.34 7.43 18.38
C ASP A 333 -11.17 7.53 17.10
N LEU A 334 -12.25 6.75 17.03
CA LEU A 334 -13.15 6.72 15.88
C LEU A 334 -13.89 8.05 15.62
N LYS A 335 -13.86 8.97 16.58
CA LYS A 335 -14.53 10.28 16.49
C LYS A 335 -13.58 11.42 16.10
N ALA A 336 -12.28 11.18 16.09
CA ALA A 336 -11.29 12.15 15.64
C ALA A 336 -11.23 12.22 14.11
N ALA A 337 -10.83 13.38 13.59
CA ALA A 337 -10.53 13.53 12.17
C ALA A 337 -9.34 12.65 11.79
N GLN A 338 -9.48 11.83 10.74
CA GLN A 338 -8.44 10.88 10.35
C GLN A 338 -7.28 11.57 9.65
N ASN A 339 -6.06 11.38 10.17
CA ASN A 339 -4.85 12.04 9.69
C ASN A 339 -4.57 11.84 8.19
N LEU A 340 -4.89 10.66 7.64
CA LEU A 340 -4.70 10.33 6.23
C LEU A 340 -5.77 10.92 5.30
N MET A 341 -6.80 11.55 5.87
CA MET A 341 -7.89 12.21 5.14
C MET A 341 -7.90 13.72 5.31
N LEU A 342 -6.96 14.32 6.06
CA LEU A 342 -7.02 15.74 6.39
C LEU A 342 -6.89 16.63 5.13
N HIS A 343 -7.95 17.39 4.87
CA HIS A 343 -7.94 18.48 3.93
C HIS A 343 -6.99 19.59 4.43
N PRO A 344 -6.17 20.23 3.57
CA PRO A 344 -5.27 21.29 3.98
C PRO A 344 -5.95 22.41 4.78
N GLU A 345 -7.19 22.75 4.44
CA GLU A 345 -7.96 23.77 5.17
C GLU A 345 -8.28 23.37 6.61
N SER A 346 -8.44 22.07 6.90
CA SER A 346 -8.65 21.60 8.28
C SER A 346 -7.41 21.87 9.16
N LEU A 347 -6.22 21.79 8.56
CA LEU A 347 -4.94 22.04 9.22
C LEU A 347 -4.67 23.55 9.37
N ILE A 348 -5.08 24.36 8.39
CA ILE A 348 -4.78 25.79 8.33
C ILE A 348 -5.83 26.63 9.08
N TYR A 349 -7.12 26.34 8.86
CA TYR A 349 -8.24 27.16 9.33
C TYR A 349 -9.07 26.49 10.43
N GLY A 350 -8.82 25.21 10.72
CA GLY A 350 -9.52 24.45 11.75
C GLY A 350 -10.86 23.84 11.32
N GLN A 351 -11.38 22.95 12.16
CA GLN A 351 -12.55 22.11 11.89
C GLN A 351 -13.85 22.90 11.67
N GLU A 352 -14.04 24.02 12.40
CA GLU A 352 -15.27 24.82 12.28
C GLU A 352 -15.36 25.52 10.91
N ASN A 353 -14.24 26.04 10.40
CA ASN A 353 -14.21 26.70 9.09
C ASN A 353 -14.41 25.69 7.96
N LEU A 354 -13.79 24.52 8.07
CA LEU A 354 -14.03 23.42 7.14
C LEU A 354 -15.51 23.03 7.12
N ARG A 355 -16.15 22.89 8.29
CA ARG A 355 -17.59 22.59 8.40
C ARG A 355 -18.46 23.63 7.68
N ARG A 356 -18.22 24.92 7.92
CA ARG A 356 -18.96 26.02 7.27
C ARG A 356 -18.75 26.01 5.76
N ARG A 357 -17.52 25.72 5.30
CA ARG A 357 -17.20 25.60 3.88
C ARG A 357 -17.95 24.43 3.24
N SER A 358 -17.90 23.25 3.86
CA SER A 358 -18.62 22.07 3.36
C SER A 358 -20.12 22.29 3.29
N GLN A 359 -20.71 23.03 4.23
CA GLN A 359 -22.12 23.41 4.16
C GLN A 359 -22.42 24.24 2.90
N LEU A 360 -21.61 25.26 2.62
CA LEU A 360 -21.77 26.10 1.44
C LEU A 360 -21.57 25.30 0.15
N ASP A 361 -20.53 24.48 0.07
CA ASP A 361 -20.25 23.67 -1.11
C ASP A 361 -21.35 22.62 -1.36
N LEU A 362 -21.95 22.03 -0.31
CA LEU A 362 -23.12 21.16 -0.43
C LEU A 362 -24.35 21.89 -0.98
N ILE A 363 -24.60 23.10 -0.49
CA ILE A 363 -25.71 23.95 -0.95
C ILE A 363 -25.52 24.33 -2.42
N ASN A 364 -24.29 24.67 -2.82
CA ASN A 364 -23.92 24.98 -4.20
C ASN A 364 -24.05 23.75 -5.11
N ALA A 365 -23.67 22.56 -4.60
CA ALA A 365 -23.83 21.30 -5.34
C ALA A 365 -25.31 21.00 -5.64
N VAL A 366 -26.23 21.31 -4.73
CA VAL A 366 -27.67 21.18 -5.00
C VAL A 366 -28.12 22.10 -6.14
N GLU A 367 -27.71 23.37 -6.13
CA GLU A 367 -28.05 24.30 -7.23
C GLU A 367 -27.53 23.78 -8.55
N PHE A 368 -26.28 23.32 -8.55
CA PHE A 368 -25.62 22.79 -9.71
C PHE A 368 -26.34 21.58 -10.30
N LEU A 369 -26.67 20.59 -9.46
CA LEU A 369 -27.38 19.38 -9.87
C LEU A 369 -28.82 19.65 -10.34
N SER A 370 -29.44 20.73 -9.83
CA SER A 370 -30.80 21.13 -10.21
C SER A 370 -30.89 21.94 -11.50
N ALA A 371 -29.75 22.39 -12.07
CA ALA A 371 -29.74 23.22 -13.26
C ALA A 371 -30.09 22.41 -14.53
N GLU A 372 -31.23 22.72 -15.15
CA GLU A 372 -31.73 22.05 -16.36
C GLU A 372 -30.86 22.30 -17.61
N SER A 373 -30.00 23.32 -17.59
CA SER A 373 -29.28 23.87 -18.75
C SER A 373 -28.08 23.07 -19.25
N TYR A 374 -27.67 21.99 -18.57
CA TYR A 374 -26.46 21.24 -18.94
C TYR A 374 -26.76 20.00 -19.80
N THR A 375 -25.95 19.76 -20.83
CA THR A 375 -26.00 18.50 -21.59
C THR A 375 -25.57 17.33 -20.70
N SER A 376 -25.97 16.10 -21.05
CA SER A 376 -25.60 14.88 -20.31
C SER A 376 -24.08 14.68 -20.16
N GLU A 377 -23.29 15.09 -21.15
CA GLU A 377 -21.82 15.06 -21.10
C GLU A 377 -21.22 16.15 -20.19
N GLN A 378 -21.80 17.36 -20.21
CA GLN A 378 -21.40 18.44 -19.31
C GLN A 378 -21.67 18.08 -17.85
N ARG A 379 -22.83 17.45 -17.57
CA ARG A 379 -23.17 16.91 -16.25
C ARG A 379 -22.11 15.92 -15.76
N ILE A 380 -21.73 14.91 -16.56
CA ILE A 380 -20.72 13.91 -16.13
C ILE A 380 -19.35 14.54 -15.81
N SER A 381 -18.86 15.49 -16.62
CA SER A 381 -17.55 16.14 -16.37
C SER A 381 -17.58 17.14 -15.21
N MET A 382 -18.74 17.75 -14.93
CA MET A 382 -18.90 18.83 -13.95
C MET A 382 -19.54 18.37 -12.63
N ASP A 383 -20.23 17.22 -12.58
CA ASP A 383 -20.87 16.68 -11.36
C ASP A 383 -19.85 15.96 -10.45
N VAL A 384 -18.88 15.24 -11.02
CA VAL A 384 -18.02 14.31 -10.27
C VAL A 384 -16.89 15.02 -9.53
N LEU A 385 -16.32 16.08 -10.08
CA LEU A 385 -15.20 16.82 -9.47
C LEU A 385 -15.62 17.60 -8.22
N PRO A 386 -16.73 18.38 -8.20
CA PRO A 386 -17.17 19.07 -6.99
C PRO A 386 -17.61 18.09 -5.90
N LEU A 387 -18.35 17.02 -6.24
CA LEU A 387 -18.81 16.05 -5.25
C LEU A 387 -17.65 15.26 -4.62
N SER A 388 -16.63 14.90 -5.40
CA SER A 388 -15.42 14.25 -4.86
C SER A 388 -14.62 15.17 -3.95
N ALA A 389 -14.51 16.47 -4.29
CA ALA A 389 -13.87 17.47 -3.42
C ALA A 389 -14.64 17.62 -2.09
N ILE A 390 -15.98 17.73 -2.14
CA ILE A 390 -16.83 17.78 -0.95
C ILE A 390 -16.67 16.50 -0.13
N SER A 391 -16.67 15.32 -0.76
CA SER A 391 -16.47 14.05 -0.06
C SER A 391 -15.13 14.01 0.70
N TYR A 392 -14.05 14.56 0.11
CA TYR A 392 -12.75 14.66 0.77
C TYR A 392 -12.77 15.65 1.96
N GLN A 393 -13.43 16.81 1.81
CA GLN A 393 -13.64 17.75 2.92
C GLN A 393 -14.42 17.10 4.08
N LEU A 394 -15.53 16.41 3.78
CA LEU A 394 -16.36 15.74 4.78
C LEU A 394 -15.61 14.63 5.52
N GLY A 395 -14.73 13.89 4.83
CA GLY A 395 -13.87 12.88 5.45
C GLY A 395 -12.83 13.45 6.43
N SER A 396 -12.58 14.76 6.37
CA SER A 396 -11.66 15.47 7.27
C SER A 396 -12.32 16.03 8.52
N LEU A 397 -13.65 15.94 8.63
CA LEU A 397 -14.38 16.46 9.78
C LEU A 397 -14.25 15.51 10.97
N ASP A 398 -14.09 16.06 12.16
CA ASP A 398 -14.33 15.32 13.40
C ASP A 398 -15.83 15.05 13.60
N TYR A 399 -16.16 14.15 14.53
CA TYR A 399 -17.54 13.76 14.79
C TYR A 399 -18.41 14.93 15.25
N ALA A 400 -17.88 15.84 16.06
CA ALA A 400 -18.65 16.97 16.60
C ALA A 400 -19.11 17.90 15.47
N ASN A 401 -18.19 18.23 14.55
CA ASN A 401 -18.46 19.08 13.41
C ASN A 401 -19.32 18.38 12.35
N ALA A 402 -19.10 17.09 12.10
CA ALA A 402 -19.95 16.30 11.19
C ALA A 402 -21.39 16.20 11.71
N LYS A 403 -21.59 15.94 13.02
CA LYS A 403 -22.92 15.90 13.65
C LYS A 403 -23.59 17.27 13.68
N ALA A 404 -22.82 18.33 13.92
CA ALA A 404 -23.34 19.71 13.85
C ALA A 404 -23.82 20.06 12.44
N LEU A 405 -23.04 19.74 11.40
CA LEU A 405 -23.42 19.95 10.01
C LEU A 405 -24.70 19.19 9.64
N TYR A 406 -24.81 17.90 10.03
CA TYR A 406 -26.05 17.14 9.83
C TYR A 406 -27.25 17.84 10.46
N LYS A 407 -27.14 18.31 11.72
CA LYS A 407 -28.22 19.02 12.40
C LYS A 407 -28.60 20.30 11.66
N GLU A 408 -27.64 21.09 11.22
CA GLU A 408 -27.90 22.32 10.45
C GLU A 408 -28.67 22.05 9.15
N LEU A 409 -28.32 20.96 8.45
CA LEU A 409 -29.02 20.54 7.22
C LEU A 409 -30.40 19.91 7.52
N ALA A 410 -30.58 19.31 8.70
CA ALA A 410 -31.82 18.64 9.10
C ALA A 410 -32.91 19.60 9.64
N ILE A 411 -32.55 20.82 10.08
CA ILE A 411 -33.47 21.79 10.71
C ILE A 411 -34.60 22.28 9.80
N ALA A 412 -34.58 22.00 8.49
CA ALA A 412 -35.51 22.60 7.55
C ALA A 412 -36.53 21.63 6.93
N PRO A 413 -37.64 21.30 7.61
CA PRO A 413 -38.79 20.68 6.94
C PRO A 413 -39.51 21.66 5.97
N LYS A 414 -38.94 22.83 5.66
CA LYS A 414 -39.51 23.84 4.74
C LYS A 414 -38.54 24.35 3.66
N ASN A 415 -37.28 23.89 3.62
CA ASN A 415 -36.34 24.28 2.58
C ASN A 415 -35.88 23.02 1.82
N GLU A 416 -36.47 22.82 0.64
CA GLU A 416 -36.17 21.69 -0.25
C GLU A 416 -34.68 21.60 -0.59
N LYS A 417 -34.00 22.74 -0.75
CA LYS A 417 -32.57 22.80 -1.03
C LYS A 417 -31.73 22.23 0.11
N LEU A 418 -32.06 22.57 1.36
CA LEU A 418 -31.37 22.02 2.54
C LEU A 418 -31.67 20.53 2.72
N HIS A 419 -32.89 20.10 2.41
CA HIS A 419 -33.24 18.68 2.42
C HIS A 419 -32.41 17.88 1.40
N SER A 420 -32.26 18.39 0.18
CA SER A 420 -31.40 17.78 -0.84
C SER A 420 -29.92 17.80 -0.42
N ALA A 421 -29.42 18.90 0.14
CA ALA A 421 -28.07 19.00 0.66
C ALA A 421 -27.81 17.99 1.79
N ARG A 422 -28.79 17.75 2.67
CA ARG A 422 -28.74 16.71 3.71
C ARG A 422 -28.57 15.32 3.10
N ASN A 423 -29.34 14.99 2.06
CA ASN A 423 -29.24 13.68 1.42
C ASN A 423 -27.89 13.48 0.74
N ILE A 424 -27.39 14.51 0.03
CA ILE A 424 -26.04 14.49 -0.55
C ILE A 424 -24.98 14.34 0.55
N PHE A 425 -25.10 15.05 1.67
CA PHE A 425 -24.20 14.93 2.81
C PHE A 425 -24.13 13.48 3.34
N LEU A 426 -25.28 12.83 3.54
CA LEU A 426 -25.34 11.46 4.07
C LEU A 426 -24.64 10.46 3.13
N ASP A 427 -24.74 10.67 1.82
CA ASP A 427 -24.09 9.81 0.82
C ASP A 427 -22.58 10.08 0.75
N LEU A 428 -22.19 11.36 0.68
CA LEU A 428 -20.79 11.75 0.52
C LEU A 428 -19.94 11.52 1.76
N ILE A 429 -20.52 11.62 2.98
CA ILE A 429 -19.77 11.35 4.20
C ILE A 429 -19.42 9.86 4.33
N LEU A 430 -20.29 8.95 3.88
CA LEU A 430 -19.95 7.53 3.77
C LEU A 430 -18.97 7.25 2.63
N HIS A 431 -19.16 7.91 1.48
CA HIS A 431 -18.25 7.77 0.34
C HIS A 431 -16.83 8.27 0.65
N SER A 432 -16.69 9.21 1.59
CA SER A 432 -15.39 9.65 2.10
C SER A 432 -14.59 8.48 2.65
N GLY A 433 -15.28 7.44 3.14
CA GLY A 433 -14.72 6.23 3.73
C GLY A 433 -14.15 6.42 5.13
N SER A 434 -14.50 7.53 5.78
CA SER A 434 -14.00 7.90 7.10
C SER A 434 -14.67 7.12 8.23
N ASN A 435 -13.93 6.88 9.32
CA ASN A 435 -14.47 6.28 10.55
C ASN A 435 -15.57 7.16 11.15
N VAL A 436 -15.40 8.48 11.11
CA VAL A 436 -16.38 9.46 11.57
C VAL A 436 -17.70 9.32 10.82
N GLY A 437 -17.66 9.19 9.49
CA GLY A 437 -18.87 8.99 8.69
C GLY A 437 -19.64 7.73 9.08
N VAL A 438 -18.93 6.61 9.24
CA VAL A 438 -19.53 5.33 9.64
C VAL A 438 -20.17 5.42 11.03
N ILE A 439 -19.46 6.00 12.01
CA ILE A 439 -19.96 6.16 13.38
C ILE A 439 -21.12 7.15 13.45
N LEU A 440 -21.08 8.24 12.68
CA LEU A 440 -22.20 9.18 12.59
C LEU A 440 -23.46 8.48 12.06
N ILE A 441 -23.36 7.75 10.95
CA ILE A 441 -24.51 7.03 10.38
C ILE A 441 -25.07 6.00 11.36
N ARG A 442 -24.19 5.22 12.01
CA ARG A 442 -24.61 4.31 13.08
C ARG A 442 -25.40 5.04 14.16
N ASP A 443 -24.88 6.14 14.68
CA ASP A 443 -25.53 6.89 15.76
C ASP A 443 -26.88 7.46 15.31
N LEU A 444 -26.98 8.00 14.09
CA LEU A 444 -28.24 8.49 13.53
C LEU A 444 -29.30 7.37 13.42
N ILE A 445 -28.88 6.15 13.11
CA ILE A 445 -29.76 4.97 13.07
C ILE A 445 -30.22 4.57 14.47
N LEU A 446 -29.29 4.44 15.42
CA LEU A 446 -29.58 4.05 16.79
C LEU A 446 -30.44 5.10 17.52
N GLU A 447 -30.27 6.38 17.18
CA GLU A 447 -31.06 7.50 17.67
C GLU A 447 -32.45 7.58 17.00
N GLY A 448 -32.74 6.79 15.97
CA GLY A 448 -34.00 6.83 15.22
C GLY A 448 -34.18 8.11 14.38
N SER A 449 -33.09 8.77 14.02
CA SER A 449 -33.09 10.02 13.23
C SER A 449 -33.28 9.81 11.72
N LEU A 450 -33.30 8.56 11.27
CA LEU A 450 -33.45 8.17 9.87
C LEU A 450 -34.64 7.23 9.69
N ASP A 451 -35.35 7.38 8.58
CA ASP A 451 -36.36 6.41 8.16
C ASP A 451 -35.70 5.09 7.74
N VAL A 452 -36.50 4.02 7.72
CA VAL A 452 -36.03 2.66 7.44
C VAL A 452 -35.36 2.49 6.08
N TRP A 453 -35.80 3.22 5.04
CA TRP A 453 -35.20 3.13 3.71
C TRP A 453 -33.85 3.86 3.65
N SER A 454 -33.79 5.06 4.21
CA SER A 454 -32.53 5.80 4.36
C SER A 454 -31.53 4.99 5.17
N ALA A 455 -31.95 4.40 6.29
CA ALA A 455 -31.11 3.56 7.13
C ALA A 455 -30.61 2.32 6.37
N ALA A 456 -31.49 1.59 5.68
CA ALA A 456 -31.10 0.41 4.91
C ALA A 456 -30.08 0.73 3.81
N ARG A 457 -30.31 1.82 3.07
CA ARG A 457 -29.39 2.29 2.01
C ARG A 457 -28.02 2.67 2.58
N LEU A 458 -27.99 3.48 3.65
CA LEU A 458 -26.74 3.98 4.23
C LEU A 458 -25.93 2.87 4.91
N VAL A 459 -26.59 1.92 5.59
CA VAL A 459 -25.90 0.77 6.21
C VAL A 459 -25.21 -0.10 5.17
N ALA A 460 -25.88 -0.39 4.05
CA ALA A 460 -25.30 -1.19 2.97
C ALA A 460 -23.97 -0.60 2.48
N TYR A 461 -23.88 0.74 2.41
CA TYR A 461 -22.67 1.44 1.98
C TYR A 461 -21.61 1.57 3.08
N ALA A 462 -22.02 1.76 4.34
CA ALA A 462 -21.11 1.97 5.46
C ALA A 462 -20.16 0.78 5.68
N GLY A 463 -20.61 -0.46 5.49
CA GLY A 463 -19.75 -1.65 5.59
C GLY A 463 -18.73 -1.80 4.45
N ILE A 464 -18.93 -1.08 3.33
CA ILE A 464 -18.15 -1.25 2.09
C ILE A 464 -17.17 -0.09 1.89
N TYR A 465 -17.51 1.16 2.19
CA TYR A 465 -16.63 2.29 1.87
C TYR A 465 -15.51 2.57 2.88
N VAL A 466 -15.47 1.87 4.02
CA VAL A 466 -14.44 2.06 5.05
C VAL A 466 -13.03 1.91 4.46
N LYS A 467 -12.21 2.97 4.54
CA LYS A 467 -10.81 2.95 4.08
C LYS A 467 -9.85 2.41 5.13
N GLU A 468 -10.15 2.62 6.41
CA GLU A 468 -9.32 2.20 7.55
C GLU A 468 -10.10 1.28 8.51
N PRO A 469 -10.39 0.03 8.09
CA PRO A 469 -11.09 -0.91 8.96
C PRO A 469 -10.26 -1.21 10.22
N SER A 470 -10.94 -1.28 11.35
CA SER A 470 -10.34 -1.61 12.63
C SER A 470 -11.27 -2.47 13.47
N GLU A 471 -10.69 -3.26 14.37
CA GLU A 471 -11.47 -4.09 15.29
C GLU A 471 -12.43 -3.26 16.16
N LYS A 472 -11.98 -2.08 16.61
CA LYS A 472 -12.82 -1.17 17.39
C LYS A 472 -14.02 -0.67 16.55
N LEU A 473 -13.79 -0.25 15.31
CA LEU A 473 -14.86 0.19 14.41
C LEU A 473 -15.87 -0.93 14.16
N LEU A 474 -15.39 -2.16 13.95
CA LEU A 474 -16.24 -3.33 13.75
C LEU A 474 -17.18 -3.57 14.93
N LEU A 475 -16.65 -3.59 16.15
CA LEU A 475 -17.45 -3.82 17.37
C LEU A 475 -18.48 -2.70 17.60
N GLU A 476 -18.09 -1.46 17.34
CA GLU A 476 -18.95 -0.30 17.45
C GLU A 476 -20.06 -0.31 16.38
N PHE A 477 -19.74 -0.70 15.14
CA PHE A 477 -20.69 -0.77 14.04
C PHE A 477 -21.63 -1.96 14.13
N GLN A 478 -21.20 -3.08 14.72
CA GLN A 478 -22.02 -4.29 14.89
C GLN A 478 -23.36 -4.02 15.62
N GLN A 479 -23.40 -3.01 16.50
CA GLN A 479 -24.59 -2.63 17.27
C GLN A 479 -25.82 -2.33 16.39
N ILE A 480 -25.63 -1.95 15.11
CA ILE A 480 -26.75 -1.71 14.18
C ILE A 480 -27.62 -2.95 13.94
N THR A 481 -27.07 -4.16 14.13
CA THR A 481 -27.81 -5.41 13.92
C THR A 481 -28.93 -5.60 14.95
N GLU A 482 -28.85 -4.89 16.06
CA GLU A 482 -29.83 -4.88 17.15
C GLU A 482 -30.64 -3.58 17.19
N ALA A 483 -30.45 -2.69 16.21
CA ALA A 483 -31.14 -1.40 16.15
C ALA A 483 -32.66 -1.57 16.04
N LYS A 484 -33.39 -0.79 16.86
CA LYS A 484 -34.84 -0.73 16.82
C LYS A 484 -35.26 0.47 15.97
N ILE A 485 -35.54 0.21 14.69
CA ILE A 485 -36.01 1.23 13.75
C ILE A 485 -37.53 1.13 13.59
N SER A 486 -38.18 2.28 13.52
CA SER A 486 -39.60 2.39 13.17
C SER A 486 -39.83 1.96 11.71
N GLY A 487 -40.37 0.77 11.52
CA GLY A 487 -40.72 0.20 10.23
C GLY A 487 -41.53 -1.08 10.39
N GLU A 488 -42.33 -1.44 9.40
CA GLU A 488 -43.20 -2.62 9.43
C GLU A 488 -42.85 -3.65 8.35
N GLY A 489 -43.08 -4.92 8.66
CA GLY A 489 -42.98 -6.04 7.72
C GLY A 489 -41.67 -6.07 6.93
N ASP A 490 -41.79 -6.05 5.61
CA ASP A 490 -40.68 -6.20 4.67
C ASP A 490 -39.64 -5.08 4.77
N GLN A 491 -40.04 -3.86 5.14
CA GLN A 491 -39.11 -2.73 5.26
C GLN A 491 -38.05 -2.99 6.33
N LEU A 492 -38.49 -3.54 7.47
CA LEU A 492 -37.60 -3.90 8.57
C LEU A 492 -36.67 -5.05 8.17
N ASN A 493 -37.17 -6.01 7.36
CA ASN A 493 -36.36 -7.12 6.86
C ASN A 493 -35.26 -6.63 5.89
N VAL A 494 -35.57 -5.67 5.01
CA VAL A 494 -34.56 -5.06 4.12
C VAL A 494 -33.44 -4.41 4.92
N PHE A 495 -33.78 -3.63 5.97
CA PHE A 495 -32.78 -3.04 6.85
C PHE A 495 -31.92 -4.12 7.56
N LYS A 496 -32.56 -5.14 8.16
CA LYS A 496 -31.85 -6.22 8.85
C LYS A 496 -30.89 -6.96 7.93
N ASN A 497 -31.32 -7.26 6.70
CA ASN A 497 -30.49 -7.93 5.70
C ASN A 497 -29.28 -7.08 5.32
N ALA A 498 -29.49 -5.77 5.09
CA ALA A 498 -28.41 -4.83 4.81
C ALA A 498 -27.41 -4.74 5.98
N ALA A 499 -27.90 -4.69 7.22
CA ALA A 499 -27.06 -4.68 8.42
C ALA A 499 -26.21 -5.94 8.57
N ILE A 500 -26.80 -7.12 8.37
CA ILE A 500 -26.07 -8.41 8.43
C ILE A 500 -24.96 -8.44 7.37
N LEU A 501 -25.27 -8.05 6.12
CA LEU A 501 -24.29 -8.05 5.04
C LEU A 501 -23.18 -7.02 5.24
N ALA A 502 -23.52 -5.81 5.72
CA ALA A 502 -22.56 -4.75 5.98
C ALA A 502 -21.58 -5.13 7.11
N VAL A 503 -22.09 -5.70 8.21
CA VAL A 503 -21.24 -6.22 9.29
C VAL A 503 -20.37 -7.37 8.78
N ALA A 504 -20.93 -8.29 8.00
CA ALA A 504 -20.16 -9.39 7.41
C ALA A 504 -19.01 -8.89 6.50
N SER A 505 -19.27 -7.89 5.65
CA SER A 505 -18.24 -7.24 4.83
C SER A 505 -17.16 -6.60 5.68
N LEU A 506 -17.54 -5.90 6.76
CA LEU A 506 -16.58 -5.26 7.66
C LEU A 506 -15.74 -6.28 8.44
N VAL A 507 -16.32 -7.42 8.85
CA VAL A 507 -15.58 -8.55 9.44
C VAL A 507 -14.53 -9.06 8.46
N GLY A 508 -14.92 -9.34 7.21
CA GLY A 508 -14.01 -9.77 6.16
C GLY A 508 -12.87 -8.77 5.96
N LYS A 509 -13.18 -7.49 5.78
CA LYS A 509 -12.17 -6.43 5.59
C LYS A 509 -11.21 -6.29 6.77
N THR A 510 -11.73 -6.36 7.99
CA THR A 510 -10.96 -6.10 9.21
C THR A 510 -10.11 -7.30 9.60
N CYS A 511 -10.66 -8.51 9.54
CA CYS A 511 -10.04 -9.71 10.10
C CYS A 511 -9.35 -10.62 9.08
N SER A 512 -9.32 -10.28 7.78
CA SER A 512 -8.62 -11.07 6.76
C SER A 512 -7.10 -11.19 6.99
N ALA A 513 -6.49 -10.25 7.72
CA ALA A 513 -5.06 -10.29 8.04
C ALA A 513 -4.82 -10.89 9.45
N PRO A 514 -3.93 -11.89 9.62
CA PRO A 514 -3.75 -12.68 10.86
C PRO A 514 -3.35 -11.93 12.15
N ARG A 515 -3.27 -10.60 12.13
CA ARG A 515 -2.76 -9.76 13.24
C ARG A 515 -3.60 -8.51 13.52
N VAL A 516 -4.71 -8.31 12.81
CA VAL A 516 -5.53 -7.10 12.94
C VAL A 516 -6.59 -7.27 14.03
N CYS A 517 -7.31 -8.39 14.04
CA CYS A 517 -8.29 -8.70 15.08
C CYS A 517 -7.63 -9.48 16.23
N ARG A 518 -7.75 -8.96 17.47
CA ARG A 518 -7.19 -9.57 18.69
C ARG A 518 -8.26 -10.28 19.51
N THR A 519 -9.44 -9.69 19.60
CA THR A 519 -10.59 -10.16 20.39
C THR A 519 -11.63 -10.86 19.52
N VAL A 520 -11.87 -10.36 18.31
CA VAL A 520 -12.80 -10.92 17.35
C VAL A 520 -12.14 -12.10 16.65
N LYS A 521 -12.67 -13.30 16.89
CA LYS A 521 -12.24 -14.51 16.18
C LYS A 521 -13.10 -14.71 14.95
N ILE A 522 -12.50 -14.57 13.78
CA ILE A 522 -13.19 -14.77 12.49
C ILE A 522 -13.85 -16.15 12.41
N ASP A 523 -13.25 -17.18 13.01
CA ASP A 523 -13.77 -18.54 13.06
C ASP A 523 -15.11 -18.66 13.79
N GLU A 524 -15.34 -17.82 14.81
CA GLU A 524 -16.61 -17.81 15.55
C GLU A 524 -17.74 -17.27 14.68
N TRP A 525 -17.47 -16.25 13.86
CA TRP A 525 -18.40 -15.73 12.86
C TRP A 525 -18.69 -16.76 11.77
N GLN A 526 -17.64 -17.41 11.24
CA GLN A 526 -17.78 -18.46 10.24
C GLN A 526 -18.66 -19.59 10.74
N LYS A 527 -18.41 -20.09 11.96
CA LYS A 527 -19.21 -21.15 12.59
C LYS A 527 -20.65 -20.72 12.85
N LYS A 528 -20.86 -19.50 13.37
CA LYS A 528 -22.21 -18.96 13.62
C LYS A 528 -23.04 -18.93 12.33
N TYR A 529 -22.48 -18.36 11.26
CA TYR A 529 -23.18 -18.22 9.99
C TYR A 529 -23.40 -19.59 9.32
N TYR A 530 -22.39 -20.47 9.33
CA TYR A 530 -22.56 -21.84 8.87
C TYR A 530 -23.68 -22.59 9.62
N GLY A 531 -23.77 -22.44 10.95
CA GLY A 531 -24.83 -23.06 11.74
C GLY A 531 -26.24 -22.65 11.30
N ILE A 532 -26.42 -21.38 10.89
CA ILE A 532 -27.69 -20.88 10.36
C ILE A 532 -27.99 -21.48 8.98
N ILE A 533 -26.98 -21.58 8.11
CA ILE A 533 -27.10 -22.18 6.77
C ILE A 533 -27.44 -23.68 6.86
N ALA A 534 -26.80 -24.40 7.79
CA ALA A 534 -26.93 -25.84 7.96
C ALA A 534 -28.25 -26.25 8.62
N SER A 535 -28.87 -25.38 9.44
CA SER A 535 -30.12 -25.69 10.10
C SER A 535 -31.30 -25.70 9.13
N SER A 536 -31.97 -26.85 9.01
CA SER A 536 -33.18 -27.01 8.19
C SER A 536 -34.42 -26.33 8.80
N SER A 537 -34.35 -25.85 10.05
CA SER A 537 -35.44 -25.10 10.68
C SER A 537 -35.56 -23.66 10.18
N ASN A 538 -34.52 -23.13 9.53
CA ASN A 538 -34.48 -21.75 9.06
C ASN A 538 -35.11 -21.63 7.67
N SER A 539 -35.70 -20.46 7.38
CA SER A 539 -36.29 -20.19 6.07
C SER A 539 -35.22 -20.22 4.98
N PHE A 540 -35.62 -20.48 3.74
CA PHE A 540 -34.72 -20.38 2.58
C PHE A 540 -34.09 -18.98 2.49
N ALA A 541 -34.88 -17.93 2.72
CA ALA A 541 -34.41 -16.54 2.68
C ALA A 541 -33.31 -16.29 3.71
N ASP A 542 -33.46 -16.76 4.95
CA ASP A 542 -32.42 -16.65 5.98
C ASP A 542 -31.17 -17.42 5.57
N ARG A 543 -31.33 -18.67 5.15
CA ARG A 543 -30.19 -19.52 4.74
C ARG A 543 -29.42 -18.88 3.57
N ALA A 544 -30.11 -18.34 2.58
CA ALA A 544 -29.52 -17.64 1.45
C ALA A 544 -28.80 -16.35 1.87
N LEU A 545 -29.41 -15.53 2.73
CA LEU A 545 -28.76 -14.34 3.30
C LEU A 545 -27.45 -14.69 3.99
N TYR A 546 -27.44 -15.73 4.82
CA TYR A 546 -26.25 -16.14 5.56
C TYR A 546 -25.19 -16.82 4.69
N VAL A 547 -25.55 -17.42 3.54
CA VAL A 547 -24.57 -17.81 2.51
C VAL A 547 -23.83 -16.57 2.01
N HIS A 548 -24.54 -15.50 1.64
CA HIS A 548 -23.91 -14.25 1.19
C HIS A 548 -23.10 -13.55 2.31
N ALA A 549 -23.62 -13.54 3.53
CA ALA A 549 -22.88 -13.01 4.68
C ALA A 549 -21.58 -13.81 4.91
N LEU A 550 -21.62 -15.13 4.82
CA LEU A 550 -20.44 -15.97 4.98
C LEU A 550 -19.45 -15.79 3.81
N GLN A 551 -19.91 -15.51 2.59
CA GLN A 551 -19.05 -15.13 1.47
C GLN A 551 -18.29 -13.83 1.78
N ASN A 552 -18.95 -12.82 2.34
CA ASN A 552 -18.32 -11.57 2.73
C ASN A 552 -17.29 -11.73 3.86
N VAL A 553 -17.50 -12.67 4.79
CA VAL A 553 -16.54 -13.03 5.85
C VAL A 553 -15.38 -13.88 5.31
N GLY A 554 -15.64 -14.69 4.29
CA GLY A 554 -14.77 -15.75 3.79
C GLY A 554 -15.03 -17.08 4.48
N TYR A 555 -14.99 -18.18 3.72
CA TYR A 555 -15.35 -19.52 4.20
C TYR A 555 -14.38 -20.08 5.26
N GLY A 556 -13.09 -19.75 5.17
CA GLY A 556 -12.07 -20.17 6.15
C GLY A 556 -12.18 -21.65 6.53
N HIS A 557 -12.38 -21.94 7.83
CA HIS A 557 -12.49 -23.32 8.34
C HIS A 557 -13.78 -24.04 7.95
N THR A 558 -14.81 -23.31 7.51
CA THR A 558 -16.09 -23.91 7.08
C THR A 558 -16.10 -24.33 5.61
N LEU A 559 -15.01 -24.07 4.87
CA LEU A 559 -14.92 -24.36 3.43
C LEU A 559 -15.27 -25.82 3.12
N ASP A 560 -14.73 -26.79 3.86
CA ASP A 560 -15.01 -28.21 3.60
C ASP A 560 -16.48 -28.56 3.82
N SER A 561 -17.11 -28.00 4.85
CA SER A 561 -18.54 -28.18 5.11
C SER A 561 -19.43 -27.49 4.06
N MET A 562 -19.00 -26.35 3.51
CA MET A 562 -19.68 -25.69 2.39
C MET A 562 -19.58 -26.52 1.11
N LEU A 563 -18.40 -27.10 0.85
CA LEU A 563 -18.15 -28.02 -0.25
C LEU A 563 -19.04 -29.28 -0.16
N GLU A 564 -19.19 -29.85 1.03
CA GLU A 564 -20.11 -30.97 1.29
C GLU A 564 -21.57 -30.62 0.97
N MET A 565 -22.04 -29.44 1.38
CA MET A 565 -23.40 -28.98 1.04
C MET A 565 -23.58 -28.77 -0.46
N ALA A 566 -22.57 -28.26 -1.18
CA ALA A 566 -22.65 -28.06 -2.63
C ALA A 566 -22.86 -29.39 -3.38
N ILE A 567 -22.19 -30.46 -2.97
CA ILE A 567 -22.27 -31.79 -3.63
C ILE A 567 -23.46 -32.64 -3.18
N LYS A 568 -24.10 -32.31 -2.06
CA LYS A 568 -25.25 -33.06 -1.56
C LYS A 568 -26.45 -32.85 -2.49
N ARG A 569 -26.71 -33.85 -3.35
CA ARG A 569 -27.81 -33.81 -4.32
C ARG A 569 -29.15 -33.62 -3.60
N ALA A 570 -29.93 -32.67 -4.10
CA ALA A 570 -31.31 -32.45 -3.71
C ALA A 570 -32.26 -33.02 -4.79
N PRO A 571 -33.55 -33.28 -4.47
CA PRO A 571 -34.57 -33.55 -5.47
C PRO A 571 -34.57 -32.45 -6.55
N LEU A 572 -34.83 -32.82 -7.81
CA LEU A 572 -34.76 -31.88 -8.93
C LEU A 572 -35.82 -30.76 -8.83
N ASP A 573 -36.95 -31.07 -8.22
CA ASP A 573 -38.12 -30.23 -7.96
C ASP A 573 -38.00 -29.39 -6.68
N ASP A 574 -37.02 -29.66 -5.81
CA ASP A 574 -36.72 -28.83 -4.64
C ASP A 574 -35.91 -27.60 -5.07
N GLU A 575 -36.60 -26.55 -5.52
CA GLU A 575 -35.98 -25.32 -5.98
C GLU A 575 -35.17 -24.64 -4.87
N SER A 576 -35.70 -24.59 -3.64
CA SER A 576 -35.02 -23.94 -2.50
C SER A 576 -33.69 -24.62 -2.16
N ALA A 577 -33.64 -25.95 -2.14
CA ALA A 577 -32.40 -26.66 -1.89
C ALA A 577 -31.38 -26.49 -3.04
N ASN A 578 -31.85 -26.51 -4.29
CA ASN A 578 -30.97 -26.33 -5.44
C ASN A 578 -30.46 -24.89 -5.59
N ASP A 579 -31.28 -23.88 -5.34
CA ASP A 579 -30.89 -22.48 -5.38
C ASP A 579 -29.90 -22.15 -4.25
N LEU A 580 -30.06 -22.74 -3.07
CA LEU A 580 -29.09 -22.62 -1.99
C LEU A 580 -27.72 -23.19 -2.40
N ARG A 581 -27.70 -24.36 -3.06
CA ARG A 581 -26.47 -24.94 -3.62
C ARG A 581 -25.85 -24.02 -4.67
N VAL A 582 -26.65 -23.40 -5.53
CA VAL A 582 -26.18 -22.41 -6.52
C VAL A 582 -25.48 -21.24 -5.82
N TYR A 583 -26.05 -20.67 -4.76
CA TYR A 583 -25.41 -19.58 -4.02
C TYR A 583 -24.08 -20.02 -3.40
N ILE A 584 -24.04 -21.21 -2.79
CA ILE A 584 -22.80 -21.77 -2.23
C ILE A 584 -21.73 -21.91 -3.30
N ILE A 585 -22.08 -22.50 -4.45
CA ILE A 585 -21.17 -22.73 -5.58
C ILE A 585 -20.60 -21.42 -6.09
N LYS A 586 -21.44 -20.40 -6.31
CA LYS A 586 -20.98 -19.07 -6.74
C LYS A 586 -19.96 -18.46 -5.78
N GLY A 587 -20.17 -18.63 -4.47
CA GLY A 587 -19.22 -18.19 -3.46
C GLY A 587 -17.89 -18.94 -3.44
N LEU A 588 -17.72 -20.02 -4.21
CA LEU A 588 -16.45 -20.74 -4.33
C LEU A 588 -15.47 -20.08 -5.32
N ALA A 589 -15.89 -19.06 -6.08
CA ALA A 589 -15.06 -18.41 -7.09
C ALA A 589 -13.68 -17.94 -6.58
N PRO A 590 -13.56 -17.29 -5.39
CA PRO A 590 -12.25 -16.91 -4.84
C PRO A 590 -11.31 -18.10 -4.53
N TYR A 591 -11.86 -19.31 -4.43
CA TYR A 591 -11.14 -20.53 -4.08
C TYR A 591 -10.93 -21.48 -5.26
N LYS A 592 -11.32 -21.09 -6.49
CA LYS A 592 -11.30 -21.95 -7.70
C LYS A 592 -9.94 -22.59 -8.00
N THR A 593 -8.85 -21.91 -7.65
CA THR A 593 -7.47 -22.38 -7.88
C THR A 593 -7.03 -23.47 -6.89
N GLN A 594 -7.77 -23.67 -5.80
CA GLN A 594 -7.51 -24.78 -4.89
C GLN A 594 -7.96 -26.10 -5.51
N ALA A 595 -7.06 -27.09 -5.59
CA ALA A 595 -7.33 -28.38 -6.23
C ALA A 595 -8.63 -29.05 -5.73
N LYS A 596 -8.93 -28.97 -4.42
CA LYS A 596 -10.15 -29.54 -3.84
C LYS A 596 -11.43 -28.88 -4.36
N VAL A 597 -11.43 -27.55 -4.54
CA VAL A 597 -12.57 -26.78 -5.04
C VAL A 597 -12.75 -27.04 -6.53
N TRP A 598 -11.65 -26.99 -7.29
CA TRP A 598 -11.63 -27.34 -8.71
C TRP A 598 -12.28 -28.71 -8.97
N ASN A 599 -11.84 -29.74 -8.26
CA ASN A 599 -12.36 -31.09 -8.41
C ASN A 599 -13.87 -31.19 -8.15
N ILE A 600 -14.39 -30.41 -7.20
CA ILE A 600 -15.82 -30.36 -6.89
C ILE A 600 -16.62 -29.66 -7.99
N LEU A 601 -16.13 -28.52 -8.50
CA LEU A 601 -16.78 -27.82 -9.60
C LEU A 601 -16.89 -28.70 -10.85
N VAL A 602 -15.80 -29.39 -11.20
CA VAL A 602 -15.79 -30.33 -12.34
C VAL A 602 -16.73 -31.51 -12.08
N ARG A 603 -16.77 -32.05 -10.86
CA ARG A 603 -17.67 -33.14 -10.49
C ARG A 603 -19.14 -32.74 -10.64
N LEU A 604 -19.51 -31.56 -10.14
CA LEU A 604 -20.88 -31.02 -10.23
C LEU A 604 -21.29 -30.85 -11.69
N LEU A 605 -20.42 -30.26 -12.50
CA LEU A 605 -20.71 -30.05 -13.93
C LEU A 605 -20.90 -31.37 -14.68
N ARG A 606 -20.09 -32.40 -14.37
CA ARG A 606 -20.15 -33.74 -14.98
C ARG A 606 -21.40 -34.56 -14.63
N ASP A 607 -22.04 -34.25 -13.51
CA ASP A 607 -23.16 -35.06 -13.01
C ASP A 607 -24.46 -34.74 -13.77
N VAL A 608 -24.69 -35.44 -14.89
CA VAL A 608 -25.88 -35.27 -15.74
C VAL A 608 -27.21 -35.54 -15.02
N LYS A 609 -27.18 -36.17 -13.83
CA LYS A 609 -28.37 -36.44 -13.01
C LYS A 609 -28.70 -35.32 -12.03
N ASP A 610 -27.83 -34.31 -11.91
CA ASP A 610 -28.05 -33.18 -11.01
C ASP A 610 -28.89 -32.07 -11.68
N ASN A 611 -29.41 -31.15 -10.87
CA ASN A 611 -30.21 -30.03 -11.35
C ASN A 611 -29.39 -29.14 -12.29
N PHE A 612 -29.96 -28.79 -13.45
CA PHE A 612 -29.28 -28.00 -14.47
C PHE A 612 -28.80 -26.63 -13.95
N ARG A 613 -29.50 -26.00 -12.99
CA ARG A 613 -29.09 -24.72 -12.38
C ARG A 613 -27.78 -24.85 -11.60
N VAL A 614 -27.63 -25.94 -10.83
CA VAL A 614 -26.40 -26.26 -10.07
C VAL A 614 -25.23 -26.49 -11.02
N ARG A 615 -25.46 -27.24 -12.10
CA ARG A 615 -24.44 -27.52 -13.13
C ARG A 615 -24.02 -26.24 -13.86
N ILE A 616 -24.97 -25.38 -14.21
CA ILE A 616 -24.70 -24.05 -14.80
C ILE A 616 -23.91 -23.17 -13.82
N ALA A 617 -24.22 -23.19 -12.53
CA ALA A 617 -23.46 -22.43 -11.53
C ALA A 617 -22.00 -22.92 -11.42
N ALA A 618 -21.76 -24.23 -11.51
CA ALA A 618 -20.41 -24.78 -11.55
C ALA A 618 -19.67 -24.36 -12.83
N ALA A 619 -20.33 -24.40 -13.98
CA ALA A 619 -19.77 -23.91 -15.24
C ALA A 619 -19.46 -22.41 -15.18
N GLN A 620 -20.33 -21.60 -14.57
CA GLN A 620 -20.11 -20.17 -14.33
C GLN A 620 -18.79 -19.96 -13.60
N VAL A 621 -18.61 -20.58 -12.45
CA VAL A 621 -17.39 -20.40 -11.64
C VAL A 621 -16.13 -20.89 -12.33
N ILE A 622 -16.21 -21.96 -13.14
CA ILE A 622 -15.06 -22.44 -13.92
C ILE A 622 -14.69 -21.46 -15.04
N LEU A 623 -15.69 -20.87 -15.70
CA LEU A 623 -15.52 -19.97 -16.84
C LEU A 623 -15.38 -18.49 -16.43
N ASP A 624 -15.46 -18.20 -15.13
CA ASP A 624 -15.35 -16.86 -14.58
C ASP A 624 -13.88 -16.48 -14.39
N GLU A 625 -13.37 -15.60 -15.25
CA GLU A 625 -12.01 -15.05 -15.26
C GLU A 625 -10.84 -16.07 -15.26
N HIS A 626 -9.66 -15.70 -15.77
CA HIS A 626 -8.44 -16.57 -15.78
C HIS A 626 -8.69 -17.98 -16.34
N VAL A 627 -9.50 -18.10 -17.38
CA VAL A 627 -9.81 -19.40 -18.00
C VAL A 627 -8.55 -19.95 -18.64
N THR A 628 -8.18 -21.20 -18.35
CA THR A 628 -7.00 -21.82 -18.98
C THR A 628 -7.40 -22.71 -20.15
N THR A 629 -6.45 -22.99 -21.04
CA THR A 629 -6.64 -23.91 -22.17
C THR A 629 -7.12 -25.29 -21.70
N GLU A 630 -6.62 -25.78 -20.58
CA GLU A 630 -7.04 -27.04 -19.97
C GLU A 630 -8.51 -27.01 -19.55
N MET A 631 -8.98 -25.87 -19.01
CA MET A 631 -10.39 -25.68 -18.65
C MET A 631 -11.29 -25.73 -19.88
N LEU A 632 -10.88 -25.10 -20.99
CA LEU A 632 -11.63 -25.13 -22.24
C LEU A 632 -11.67 -26.52 -22.88
N GLN A 633 -10.55 -27.25 -22.88
CA GLN A 633 -10.49 -28.63 -23.35
C GLN A 633 -11.42 -29.53 -22.53
N LEU A 634 -11.44 -29.37 -21.21
CA LEU A 634 -12.39 -30.06 -20.35
C LEU A 634 -13.83 -29.72 -20.74
N MET A 635 -14.17 -28.44 -20.91
CA MET A 635 -15.53 -28.02 -21.32
C MET A 635 -15.95 -28.64 -22.65
N GLN A 636 -15.05 -28.68 -23.64
CA GLN A 636 -15.30 -29.32 -24.92
C GLN A 636 -15.61 -30.83 -24.77
N GLN A 637 -14.83 -31.53 -23.93
CA GLN A 637 -15.09 -32.95 -23.64
C GLN A 637 -16.45 -33.14 -22.98
N LEU A 638 -16.82 -32.29 -22.02
CA LEU A 638 -18.10 -32.39 -21.32
C LEU A 638 -19.31 -32.14 -22.24
N LEU A 639 -19.20 -31.17 -23.14
CA LEU A 639 -20.23 -30.86 -24.13
C LEU A 639 -20.56 -32.02 -25.07
N SER A 640 -19.59 -32.91 -25.35
CA SER A 640 -19.80 -34.07 -26.22
C SER A 640 -20.79 -35.09 -25.64
N SER A 641 -20.89 -35.12 -24.30
CA SER A 641 -21.75 -36.02 -23.53
C SER A 641 -22.97 -35.35 -22.89
N GLU A 642 -23.18 -34.05 -23.16
CA GLU A 642 -24.24 -33.26 -22.54
C GLU A 642 -25.59 -33.43 -23.25
N ASN A 643 -26.56 -34.00 -22.53
CA ASN A 643 -27.91 -34.21 -23.02
C ASN A 643 -28.89 -33.09 -22.61
N ASN A 644 -28.56 -32.29 -21.59
CA ASN A 644 -29.39 -31.18 -21.15
C ASN A 644 -29.16 -29.94 -22.03
N SER A 645 -30.19 -29.52 -22.77
CA SER A 645 -30.10 -28.38 -23.68
C SER A 645 -29.76 -27.07 -22.98
N GLN A 646 -30.24 -26.85 -21.74
CA GLN A 646 -29.96 -25.62 -20.99
C GLN A 646 -28.48 -25.50 -20.62
N VAL A 647 -27.90 -26.58 -20.08
CA VAL A 647 -26.47 -26.61 -19.73
C VAL A 647 -25.62 -26.45 -21.01
N ARG A 648 -25.97 -27.18 -22.07
CA ARG A 648 -25.27 -27.12 -23.35
C ARG A 648 -25.28 -25.72 -23.97
N HIS A 649 -26.46 -25.10 -24.05
CA HIS A 649 -26.59 -23.75 -24.60
C HIS A 649 -25.84 -22.72 -23.76
N TYR A 650 -25.92 -22.82 -22.43
CA TYR A 650 -25.18 -21.92 -21.54
C TYR A 650 -23.68 -21.99 -21.78
N VAL A 651 -23.08 -23.19 -21.70
CA VAL A 651 -21.62 -23.38 -21.86
C VAL A 651 -21.16 -22.92 -23.24
N ILE A 652 -21.87 -23.26 -24.32
CA ILE A 652 -21.54 -22.80 -25.67
C ILE A 652 -21.60 -21.27 -25.76
N SER A 653 -22.65 -20.65 -25.20
CA SER A 653 -22.79 -19.20 -25.21
C SER A 653 -21.68 -18.52 -24.41
N ALA A 654 -21.33 -19.03 -23.24
CA ALA A 654 -20.26 -18.49 -22.39
C ALA A 654 -18.90 -18.57 -23.08
N ILE A 655 -18.56 -19.71 -23.72
CA ILE A 655 -17.32 -19.86 -24.49
C ILE A 655 -17.30 -18.87 -25.67
N LYS A 656 -18.41 -18.70 -26.40
CA LYS A 656 -18.50 -17.71 -27.48
C LYS A 656 -18.34 -16.28 -26.95
N THR A 657 -18.91 -15.97 -25.80
CA THR A 657 -18.74 -14.66 -25.15
C THR A 657 -17.27 -14.43 -24.79
N ILE A 658 -16.58 -15.42 -24.22
CA ILE A 658 -15.16 -15.32 -23.89
C ILE A 658 -14.31 -15.16 -25.15
N ALA A 659 -14.54 -15.97 -26.18
CA ALA A 659 -13.79 -15.92 -27.45
C ALA A 659 -13.97 -14.59 -28.21
N ASN A 660 -15.13 -13.93 -28.06
CA ASN A 660 -15.39 -12.61 -28.62
C ASN A 660 -15.08 -11.46 -27.64
N ASN A 661 -14.56 -11.78 -26.45
CA ASN A 661 -14.29 -10.79 -25.42
C ASN A 661 -12.98 -10.07 -25.72
N HIS A 662 -13.03 -8.73 -25.75
CA HIS A 662 -11.85 -7.89 -25.91
C HIS A 662 -11.27 -7.46 -24.55
N ASN A 663 -11.76 -8.04 -23.44
CA ASN A 663 -11.25 -7.76 -22.11
C ASN A 663 -9.78 -8.22 -22.01
N PRO A 664 -8.82 -7.33 -21.68
CA PRO A 664 -7.41 -7.67 -21.54
C PRO A 664 -7.15 -8.81 -20.55
N CYS A 665 -8.03 -8.99 -19.56
CA CYS A 665 -7.92 -10.03 -18.54
C CYS A 665 -8.15 -11.44 -19.08
N ASN A 666 -8.65 -11.58 -20.32
CA ASN A 666 -8.88 -12.86 -21.00
C ASN A 666 -8.00 -13.01 -22.26
N THR A 667 -6.97 -12.17 -22.45
CA THR A 667 -6.13 -12.17 -23.68
C THR A 667 -5.28 -13.42 -23.88
N HIS A 668 -5.12 -14.25 -22.84
CA HIS A 668 -4.43 -15.53 -22.89
C HIS A 668 -5.34 -16.70 -23.33
N VAL A 669 -6.64 -16.43 -23.50
CA VAL A 669 -7.70 -17.36 -23.93
C VAL A 669 -8.00 -17.10 -25.39
#